data_AF-A0A2I3RQC9-F1
#
_entry.id   AF-A0A2I3RQC9-F1
#
_cell.length_a   1.000
_cell.length_b   1.000
_cell.length_c   1.000
_cell.angle_alpha   90.00
_cell.angle_beta   90.00
_cell.angle_gamma   90.00
#
_symmetry.space_group_name_H-M   'P 1'
#
loop_
_entity.id
_entity.type
_entity.pdbx_description
1 polymer ?
#
loop_
_entity_poly.entity_id
_entity_poly.type
_entity_poly.pdbx_seq_one_letter_code
_entity_poly.pdbx_strand_id
1 'polypeptide(L)'
;MVVTTSARGGGGDRTPSRRRGCGLAPAGAAALLAGASCLCYGRSLQGEFVHDDVWAIVNNPDVRPGAPLRWGIFTNDFWGKGMAENTSHKSYRPLCVLTFKLNIFLTGMNPFYFHAVNIILHCLVTLVLMYTCDKTVFKNRGLAFVTALLFAVHPIHTEAVAGIVGRADVLACLLFLLAFLSYNRSLDQGCVGGSFPSTVSPFFLLLSLFLGTCAMLVKETGITVFGVCLVYDLFSLSNKQDKSSNGALCPRSPQQPRSPQPSSLPGHPHRENGKQQRFPHKGAWGGCHSPLPPEPKSSGFPVSPRAVWSMMRYLRASSNRNFLLTMRPFLKRAILVLSYVLVILYFRLWIMGGSMPLFSEQDNPASFSPYILTRFLTYSYLLAFNVWLLLAPVTLCYDWQVGSIPLVETIWDTRNLATIFLAVVMALLSLHCLAAFKRLEHKEVLVGLLFLVFPFIPASNLFFRVGFVVAERVLYMPSMGYCILFVHGLSKLCTWLNRCGATTLTVSTVLLLLLFSWKTVKQNEIWLSRESLFRLYPRHASALNNLGTLTRDTAEAKMYYQRALQLHPQHNRALFNLGNLLKSQEKKEEAITLLKDSIKYGPEFADAYSSLASLLAEQERFKEAEEIYQTGIKNCPDSSDLHNNYGVFLVDTGLPEKAVAHYQQAIKLSPSHHVAMVNLGRLYRSLGENSMAEEWYKRALQVAHKAEILSPLGALYYNTGRYEEALQIYQEAAALQPSQRELRLALAQVLAVMGQTKEAEKMTNHIVSEETGCLECYRLLSAIYSKQENHDKALDAIDKALQLKPKDPKVISELFFTKGNQLREQNLLDKAFESYRVAVQLNPDQAQAWMNMGGIQHIKGKYVSARAYYERALQLVPDSKLLKENLAKLDRLEKRLQEVREKDQT
;
A
#
# COMPACT_ATOMS: atom_id res chain seq x y z
N MET A 1 -33.28 5.11 -22.76
CA MET A 1 -34.74 5.10 -22.55
C MET A 1 -35.39 5.38 -23.90
N VAL A 2 -36.38 4.55 -24.28
CA VAL A 2 -37.21 4.53 -25.50
C VAL A 2 -36.49 4.29 -26.85
N VAL A 3 -36.38 3.02 -27.25
CA VAL A 3 -36.19 2.62 -28.65
C VAL A 3 -37.40 1.80 -29.06
N THR A 4 -38.43 2.47 -29.57
CA THR A 4 -39.37 1.85 -30.51
C THR A 4 -39.91 2.91 -31.46
N THR A 5 -39.58 2.82 -32.75
CA THR A 5 -40.46 3.29 -33.82
C THR A 5 -40.38 2.34 -35.00
N SER A 6 -41.48 1.65 -35.22
CA SER A 6 -41.86 0.98 -36.46
C SER A 6 -42.57 1.98 -37.37
N ALA A 7 -42.33 1.93 -38.69
CA ALA A 7 -43.34 2.29 -39.68
C ALA A 7 -43.10 1.56 -41.01
N ARG A 8 -44.13 0.83 -41.46
CA ARG A 8 -44.31 0.22 -42.78
C ARG A 8 -44.76 1.30 -43.79
N GLY A 9 -44.33 1.14 -45.05
CA GLY A 9 -45.14 1.32 -46.26
C GLY A 9 -45.55 2.73 -46.70
N GLY A 10 -44.97 3.18 -47.82
CA GLY A 10 -45.46 4.32 -48.60
C GLY A 10 -44.47 4.67 -49.72
N GLY A 11 -44.81 4.32 -50.97
CA GLY A 11 -43.96 4.52 -52.14
C GLY A 11 -43.67 5.99 -52.45
N GLY A 12 -42.49 6.25 -53.00
CA GLY A 12 -42.07 7.58 -53.43
C GLY A 12 -40.55 7.69 -53.49
N ASP A 13 -40.00 7.49 -54.68
CA ASP A 13 -38.59 7.56 -54.99
C ASP A 13 -38.03 8.98 -54.76
N ARG A 14 -37.37 9.21 -53.61
CA ARG A 14 -36.49 10.37 -53.40
C ARG A 14 -35.29 9.99 -52.53
N THR A 15 -34.13 10.40 -53.02
CA THR A 15 -32.76 10.23 -52.49
C THR A 15 -32.64 10.41 -50.96
N PRO A 16 -31.84 9.58 -50.24
CA PRO A 16 -31.71 9.71 -48.80
C PRO A 16 -30.71 10.82 -48.45
N SER A 17 -31.22 12.02 -48.14
CA SER A 17 -30.50 12.97 -47.30
C SER A 17 -30.35 12.37 -45.90
N ARG A 18 -29.11 12.36 -45.37
CA ARG A 18 -28.73 11.99 -43.98
C ARG A 18 -29.76 12.48 -42.95
N ARG A 19 -30.74 11.64 -42.57
CA ARG A 19 -31.58 11.87 -41.40
C ARG A 19 -30.70 11.73 -40.15
N ARG A 20 -30.50 12.83 -39.42
CA ARG A 20 -29.99 12.85 -38.05
C ARG A 20 -30.97 12.05 -37.18
N GLY A 21 -30.67 10.79 -36.90
CA GLY A 21 -31.32 10.07 -35.81
C GLY A 21 -30.93 10.70 -34.48
N CYS A 22 -31.85 10.73 -33.51
CA CYS A 22 -31.63 11.09 -32.11
C CYS A 22 -30.54 10.21 -31.47
N GLY A 23 -29.27 10.48 -31.77
CA GLY A 23 -28.13 9.96 -31.05
C GLY A 23 -27.76 10.93 -29.93
N LEU A 24 -27.44 10.40 -28.75
CA LEU A 24 -26.91 11.19 -27.64
C LEU A 24 -25.72 12.02 -28.15
N ALA A 25 -25.71 13.34 -27.89
CA ALA A 25 -24.58 14.18 -28.26
C ALA A 25 -23.29 13.65 -27.61
N PRO A 26 -22.12 13.68 -28.28
CA PRO A 26 -20.87 13.14 -27.74
C PRO A 26 -20.53 13.67 -26.34
N ALA A 27 -20.80 14.95 -26.08
CA ALA A 27 -20.62 15.56 -24.77
C ALA A 27 -21.56 14.98 -23.70
N GLY A 28 -22.83 14.72 -24.05
CA GLY A 28 -23.80 14.09 -23.14
C GLY A 28 -23.44 12.65 -22.81
N ALA A 29 -22.91 11.90 -23.78
CA ALA A 29 -22.43 10.53 -23.55
C ALA A 29 -21.22 10.51 -22.61
N ALA A 30 -20.27 11.42 -22.82
CA ALA A 30 -19.11 11.54 -21.95
C ALA A 30 -19.50 11.94 -20.51
N ALA A 31 -20.42 12.89 -20.36
CA ALA A 31 -20.92 13.31 -19.05
C ALA A 31 -21.63 12.18 -18.29
N LEU A 32 -22.45 11.37 -18.99
CA LEU A 32 -23.10 10.20 -18.37
C LEU A 32 -22.11 9.13 -17.94
N LEU A 33 -21.09 8.84 -18.74
CA LEU A 33 -20.06 7.86 -18.39
C LEU A 33 -19.25 8.32 -17.18
N ALA A 34 -18.78 9.58 -17.19
CA ALA A 34 -18.06 10.15 -16.06
C ALA A 34 -18.93 10.20 -14.79
N GLY A 35 -20.21 10.59 -14.92
CA GLY A 35 -21.17 10.56 -13.83
C GLY A 35 -21.39 9.17 -13.26
N ALA A 36 -21.55 8.15 -14.12
CA ALA A 36 -21.71 6.76 -13.69
C ALA A 36 -20.49 6.23 -12.94
N SER A 37 -19.28 6.49 -13.45
CA SER A 37 -18.02 6.14 -12.77
C SER A 37 -17.90 6.85 -11.42
N CYS A 38 -18.11 8.17 -11.36
CA CYS A 38 -18.05 8.92 -10.11
C CYS A 38 -19.10 8.47 -9.08
N LEU A 39 -20.32 8.11 -9.52
CA LEU A 39 -21.35 7.58 -8.63
C LEU A 39 -20.98 6.20 -8.08
N CYS A 40 -20.42 5.33 -8.92
CA CYS A 40 -20.03 3.98 -8.50
C CYS A 40 -18.86 4.02 -7.52
N TYR A 41 -17.81 4.79 -7.83
CA TYR A 41 -16.54 4.80 -7.07
C TYR A 41 -16.40 5.96 -6.07
N GLY A 42 -17.29 6.94 -6.07
CA GLY A 42 -17.17 8.13 -5.20
C GLY A 42 -17.09 7.80 -3.70
N ARG A 43 -17.68 6.69 -3.26
CA ARG A 43 -17.53 6.18 -1.89
C ARG A 43 -16.07 5.92 -1.50
N SER A 44 -15.22 5.51 -2.43
CA SER A 44 -13.81 5.21 -2.13
C SER A 44 -12.98 6.45 -1.81
N LEU A 45 -13.47 7.66 -2.08
CA LEU A 45 -12.78 8.91 -1.72
C LEU A 45 -12.57 9.07 -0.20
N GLN A 46 -13.42 8.42 0.60
CA GLN A 46 -13.33 8.42 2.06
C GLN A 46 -12.43 7.31 2.61
N GLY A 47 -11.76 6.54 1.74
CA GLY A 47 -10.90 5.44 2.14
C GLY A 47 -9.57 5.88 2.76
N GLU A 48 -9.04 5.04 3.64
CA GLU A 48 -7.70 5.18 4.20
C GLU A 48 -6.63 4.50 3.32
N PHE A 49 -5.34 4.69 3.65
CA PHE A 49 -4.30 3.81 3.10
C PHE A 49 -4.47 2.40 3.67
N VAL A 50 -4.84 1.45 2.81
CA VAL A 50 -5.17 0.09 3.21
C VAL A 50 -4.34 -0.95 2.45
N HIS A 51 -4.11 -2.10 3.08
CA HIS A 51 -3.41 -3.24 2.47
C HIS A 51 -2.08 -2.86 1.80
N ASP A 52 -1.95 -3.05 0.48
CA ASP A 52 -0.77 -2.75 -0.33
C ASP A 52 -0.38 -1.26 -0.28
N ASP A 53 -1.33 -0.35 -0.05
CA ASP A 53 -1.06 1.10 -0.04
C ASP A 53 -0.09 1.50 1.08
N VAL A 54 -0.14 0.78 2.22
CA VAL A 54 0.76 1.03 3.36
C VAL A 54 2.20 0.77 2.96
N TRP A 55 2.48 -0.31 2.24
CA TRP A 55 3.84 -0.64 1.84
C TRP A 55 4.31 0.14 0.62
N ALA A 56 3.45 0.33 -0.37
CA ALA A 56 3.81 1.01 -1.62
C ALA A 56 3.96 2.53 -1.47
N ILE A 57 3.32 3.14 -0.46
CA ILE A 57 3.26 4.60 -0.31
C ILE A 57 3.77 5.03 1.07
N VAL A 58 3.12 4.58 2.15
CA VAL A 58 3.42 5.08 3.51
C VAL A 58 4.83 4.66 3.95
N ASN A 59 5.16 3.38 3.78
CA ASN A 59 6.42 2.81 4.18
C ASN A 59 7.49 2.84 3.08
N ASN A 60 7.14 3.23 1.85
CA ASN A 60 8.06 3.21 0.73
C ASN A 60 9.09 4.37 0.82
N PRO A 61 10.41 4.06 0.94
CA PRO A 61 11.44 5.08 1.08
C PRO A 61 11.53 6.05 -0.12
N ASP A 62 11.15 5.61 -1.32
CA ASP A 62 11.20 6.45 -2.53
C ASP A 62 10.07 7.49 -2.56
N VAL A 63 8.96 7.19 -1.89
CA VAL A 63 7.70 7.94 -1.98
C VAL A 63 7.55 8.97 -0.85
N ARG A 64 8.03 8.66 0.36
CA ARG A 64 7.84 9.46 1.59
C ARG A 64 8.06 10.99 1.44
N PRO A 65 7.35 11.82 2.23
CA PRO A 65 7.57 13.26 2.28
C PRO A 65 9.03 13.61 2.58
N GLY A 66 9.58 14.61 1.88
CA GLY A 66 10.96 15.06 2.08
C GLY A 66 12.04 14.17 1.44
N ALA A 67 11.71 12.95 0.98
CA ALA A 67 12.70 12.16 0.23
C ALA A 67 13.00 12.85 -1.13
N PRO A 68 14.26 13.20 -1.42
CA PRO A 68 14.62 13.87 -2.67
C PRO A 68 14.31 12.99 -3.88
N LEU A 69 14.08 13.60 -5.05
CA LEU A 69 14.01 12.92 -6.35
C LEU A 69 15.37 12.28 -6.66
N ARG A 70 15.64 11.13 -6.05
CA ARG A 70 16.85 10.33 -6.25
C ARG A 70 16.62 9.33 -7.37
N TRP A 71 17.73 8.86 -7.94
CA TRP A 71 17.75 7.75 -8.90
C TRP A 71 17.17 6.43 -8.34
N GLY A 72 16.90 6.34 -7.03
CA GLY A 72 16.28 5.20 -6.34
C GLY A 72 15.01 4.67 -7.00
N ILE A 73 14.10 5.55 -7.46
CA ILE A 73 12.85 5.17 -8.14
C ILE A 73 13.10 4.29 -9.39
N PHE A 74 14.25 4.47 -10.05
CA PHE A 74 14.63 3.74 -11.27
C PHE A 74 15.52 2.52 -10.99
N THR A 75 15.95 2.32 -9.75
CA THR A 75 16.80 1.17 -9.34
C THR A 75 16.10 0.24 -8.36
N ASN A 76 14.99 0.68 -7.77
CA ASN A 76 14.22 -0.06 -6.78
C ASN A 76 12.98 -0.71 -7.41
N ASP A 77 12.44 -1.71 -6.72
CA ASP A 77 11.14 -2.26 -7.02
C ASP A 77 10.00 -1.32 -6.57
N PHE A 78 8.78 -1.71 -6.92
CA PHE A 78 7.54 -0.99 -6.60
C PHE A 78 7.37 -0.64 -5.11
N TRP A 79 8.03 -1.38 -4.21
CA TRP A 79 7.92 -1.24 -2.75
C TRP A 79 9.11 -0.46 -2.15
N GLY A 80 10.08 -0.07 -2.99
CA GLY A 80 11.26 0.71 -2.59
C GLY A 80 12.44 -0.13 -2.10
N LYS A 81 12.48 -1.44 -2.41
CA LYS A 81 13.66 -2.29 -2.19
C LYS A 81 14.56 -2.31 -3.40
N GLY A 82 15.88 -2.42 -3.22
CA GLY A 82 16.81 -2.48 -4.35
C GLY A 82 16.55 -3.69 -5.26
N MET A 83 16.47 -3.47 -6.59
CA MET A 83 16.19 -4.55 -7.55
C MET A 83 17.23 -5.68 -7.53
N ALA A 84 18.45 -5.42 -7.05
CA ALA A 84 19.52 -6.40 -6.91
C ALA A 84 19.35 -7.31 -5.67
N GLU A 85 18.57 -6.91 -4.67
CA GLU A 85 18.40 -7.67 -3.44
C GLU A 85 17.57 -8.95 -3.66
N ASN A 86 17.89 -10.03 -2.95
CA ASN A 86 17.14 -11.29 -3.03
C ASN A 86 15.75 -11.18 -2.39
N THR A 87 15.54 -10.21 -1.50
CA THR A 87 14.25 -9.95 -0.84
C THR A 87 13.34 -9.02 -1.63
N SER A 88 13.78 -8.56 -2.81
CA SER A 88 12.97 -7.75 -3.73
C SER A 88 11.93 -8.61 -4.45
N HIS A 89 10.74 -8.05 -4.65
CA HIS A 89 9.68 -8.69 -5.42
C HIS A 89 9.88 -8.62 -6.94
N LYS A 90 10.95 -7.92 -7.39
CA LYS A 90 11.28 -7.69 -8.81
C LYS A 90 10.17 -7.02 -9.64
N SER A 91 9.19 -6.41 -8.98
CA SER A 91 8.09 -5.67 -9.60
C SER A 91 8.58 -4.27 -9.99
N TYR A 92 9.07 -4.11 -11.21
CA TYR A 92 9.66 -2.87 -11.70
C TYR A 92 8.60 -1.94 -12.31
N ARG A 93 8.14 -0.94 -11.55
CA ARG A 93 7.04 -0.01 -11.91
C ARG A 93 7.37 1.47 -11.64
N PRO A 94 8.51 1.99 -12.15
CA PRO A 94 9.02 3.31 -11.78
C PRO A 94 8.05 4.46 -12.10
N LEU A 95 7.30 4.36 -13.21
CA LEU A 95 6.35 5.42 -13.59
C LEU A 95 5.12 5.45 -12.68
N CYS A 96 4.68 4.31 -12.16
CA CYS A 96 3.60 4.28 -11.18
C CYS A 96 4.05 4.93 -9.86
N VAL A 97 5.25 4.55 -9.37
CA VAL A 97 5.84 5.12 -8.14
C VAL A 97 6.02 6.62 -8.27
N LEU A 98 6.49 7.10 -9.42
CA LEU A 98 6.64 8.53 -9.70
C LEU A 98 5.31 9.28 -9.61
N THR A 99 4.20 8.67 -10.03
CA THR A 99 2.88 9.31 -9.89
C THR A 99 2.43 9.42 -8.43
N PHE A 100 2.80 8.48 -7.56
CA PHE A 100 2.55 8.61 -6.11
C PHE A 100 3.39 9.74 -5.52
N LYS A 101 4.67 9.82 -5.92
CA LYS A 101 5.56 10.90 -5.48
C LYS A 101 5.04 12.28 -5.89
N LEU A 102 4.60 12.42 -7.14
CA LEU A 102 3.99 13.64 -7.65
C LEU A 102 2.70 13.98 -6.87
N ASN A 103 1.89 12.98 -6.53
CA ASN A 103 0.68 13.19 -5.73
C ASN A 103 1.02 13.77 -4.35
N ILE A 104 2.03 13.21 -3.66
CA ILE A 104 2.47 13.71 -2.34
C ILE A 104 3.03 15.11 -2.46
N PHE A 105 3.81 15.38 -3.51
CA PHE A 105 4.36 16.71 -3.74
C PHE A 105 3.25 17.77 -3.91
N LEU A 106 2.15 17.43 -4.60
CA LEU A 106 1.06 18.37 -4.87
C LEU A 106 0.04 18.48 -3.73
N THR A 107 -0.27 17.39 -3.04
CA THR A 107 -1.42 17.34 -2.10
C THR A 107 -1.09 16.72 -0.75
N GLY A 108 0.18 16.42 -0.47
CA GLY A 108 0.61 15.75 0.76
C GLY A 108 0.14 14.29 0.88
N MET A 109 0.22 13.74 2.08
CA MET A 109 -0.14 12.34 2.42
C MET A 109 -1.65 12.16 2.67
N ASN A 110 -2.52 12.92 2.02
CA ASN A 110 -3.97 12.79 2.21
C ASN A 110 -4.55 11.75 1.23
N PRO A 111 -5.09 10.60 1.70
CA PRO A 111 -5.60 9.50 0.86
C PRO A 111 -6.68 9.94 -0.14
N PHE A 112 -7.50 10.93 0.21
CA PHE A 112 -8.60 11.43 -0.62
C PHE A 112 -8.13 11.75 -2.05
N TYR A 113 -7.01 12.45 -2.19
CA TYR A 113 -6.49 12.86 -3.49
C TYR A 113 -5.93 11.69 -4.29
N PHE A 114 -5.42 10.66 -3.62
CA PHE A 114 -4.95 9.45 -4.31
C PHE A 114 -6.10 8.68 -4.93
N HIS A 115 -7.19 8.50 -4.19
CA HIS A 115 -8.42 7.88 -4.70
C HIS A 115 -9.04 8.73 -5.82
N ALA A 116 -9.06 10.06 -5.67
CA ALA A 116 -9.58 10.97 -6.70
C ALA A 116 -8.84 10.81 -8.04
N VAL A 117 -7.50 10.68 -8.01
CA VAL A 117 -6.71 10.42 -9.22
C VAL A 117 -7.12 9.10 -9.89
N ASN A 118 -7.33 8.03 -9.12
CA ASN A 118 -7.73 6.74 -9.69
C ASN A 118 -9.14 6.79 -10.32
N ILE A 119 -10.09 7.49 -9.69
CA ILE A 119 -11.42 7.71 -10.26
C ILE A 119 -11.34 8.51 -11.56
N ILE A 120 -10.54 9.59 -11.60
CA ILE A 120 -10.32 10.38 -12.81
C ILE A 120 -9.71 9.52 -13.92
N LEU A 121 -8.69 8.72 -13.59
CA LEU A 121 -8.07 7.80 -14.55
C LEU A 121 -9.09 6.77 -15.07
N HIS A 122 -9.97 6.24 -14.23
CA HIS A 122 -11.00 5.28 -14.65
C HIS A 122 -12.04 5.93 -15.57
N CYS A 123 -12.45 7.18 -15.29
CA CYS A 123 -13.26 7.98 -16.20
C CYS A 123 -12.56 8.14 -17.56
N LEU A 124 -11.28 8.49 -17.57
CA LEU A 124 -10.51 8.65 -18.81
C LEU A 124 -10.41 7.33 -19.60
N VAL A 125 -10.12 6.21 -18.93
CA VAL A 125 -10.10 4.87 -19.56
C VAL A 125 -11.45 4.57 -20.20
N THR A 126 -12.55 4.81 -19.48
CA THR A 126 -13.91 4.56 -19.98
C THR A 126 -14.22 5.40 -21.22
N LEU A 127 -13.85 6.68 -21.24
CA LEU A 127 -14.05 7.58 -22.38
C LEU A 127 -13.17 7.17 -23.58
N VAL A 128 -11.91 6.81 -23.34
CA VAL A 128 -11.00 6.34 -24.39
C VAL A 128 -11.46 4.97 -24.92
N LEU A 129 -12.02 4.10 -24.09
CA LEU A 129 -12.61 2.83 -24.51
C LEU A 129 -13.83 3.06 -25.40
N MET A 130 -14.74 3.97 -25.02
CA MET A 130 -15.87 4.38 -25.85
C MET A 130 -15.38 4.86 -27.23
N TYR A 131 -14.37 5.74 -27.25
CA TYR A 131 -13.78 6.25 -28.48
C TYR A 131 -13.15 5.14 -29.32
N THR A 132 -12.41 4.23 -28.68
CA THR A 132 -11.82 3.05 -29.34
C THR A 132 -12.90 2.18 -29.97
N CYS A 133 -14.00 1.94 -29.24
CA CYS A 133 -15.13 1.16 -29.73
C CYS A 133 -15.86 1.84 -30.90
N ASP A 134 -16.09 3.17 -30.85
CA ASP A 134 -16.71 3.94 -31.96
C ASP A 134 -15.85 3.91 -33.23
N LYS A 135 -14.52 3.94 -33.08
CA LYS A 135 -13.60 4.06 -34.22
C LYS A 135 -13.18 2.73 -34.83
N THR A 136 -13.00 1.70 -34.01
CA THR A 136 -12.32 0.47 -34.43
C THR A 136 -13.18 -0.79 -34.32
N VAL A 137 -14.19 -0.79 -33.46
CA VAL A 137 -14.95 -2.00 -33.11
C VAL A 137 -16.34 -1.97 -33.74
N PHE A 138 -17.22 -1.07 -33.31
CA PHE A 138 -18.63 -1.06 -33.69
C PHE A 138 -18.92 -0.02 -34.78
N LYS A 139 -19.82 -0.37 -35.70
CA LYS A 139 -20.38 0.60 -36.67
C LYS A 139 -21.39 1.55 -36.01
N ASN A 140 -22.00 1.13 -34.90
CA ASN A 140 -23.03 1.89 -34.17
C ASN A 140 -22.46 2.46 -32.87
N ARG A 141 -22.52 3.79 -32.75
CA ARG A 141 -22.15 4.55 -31.55
C ARG A 141 -22.87 4.10 -30.27
N GLY A 142 -24.13 3.69 -30.39
CA GLY A 142 -24.91 3.20 -29.25
C GLY A 142 -24.29 1.96 -28.61
N LEU A 143 -23.75 1.04 -29.42
CA LEU A 143 -23.06 -0.15 -28.90
C LEU A 143 -21.75 0.22 -28.21
N ALA A 144 -20.98 1.15 -28.79
CA ALA A 144 -19.76 1.67 -28.15
C ALA A 144 -20.05 2.33 -26.80
N PHE A 145 -21.14 3.10 -26.70
CA PHE A 145 -21.59 3.69 -25.44
C PHE A 145 -22.00 2.62 -24.41
N VAL A 146 -22.80 1.62 -24.80
CA VAL A 146 -23.22 0.55 -23.88
C VAL A 146 -22.02 -0.28 -23.41
N THR A 147 -21.05 -0.57 -24.28
CA THR A 147 -19.79 -1.23 -23.90
C THR A 147 -19.01 -0.42 -22.86
N ALA A 148 -18.87 0.89 -23.09
CA ALA A 148 -18.19 1.76 -22.13
C ALA A 148 -18.98 1.90 -20.82
N LEU A 149 -20.31 1.95 -20.87
CA LEU A 149 -21.14 2.03 -19.67
C LEU A 149 -21.07 0.74 -18.85
N LEU A 150 -21.09 -0.42 -19.50
CA LEU A 150 -20.89 -1.71 -18.83
C LEU A 150 -19.52 -1.79 -18.16
N PHE A 151 -18.47 -1.33 -18.85
CA PHE A 151 -17.13 -1.22 -18.29
C PHE A 151 -17.11 -0.27 -17.09
N ALA A 152 -17.68 0.93 -17.22
CA ALA A 152 -17.68 1.96 -16.18
C ALA A 152 -18.25 1.52 -14.83
N VAL A 153 -19.22 0.60 -14.84
CA VAL A 153 -19.95 0.16 -13.63
C VAL A 153 -19.58 -1.24 -13.17
N HIS A 154 -18.65 -1.92 -13.85
CA HIS A 154 -18.38 -3.34 -13.61
C HIS A 154 -17.73 -3.56 -12.23
N PRO A 155 -18.30 -4.44 -11.38
CA PRO A 155 -17.76 -4.65 -10.03
C PRO A 155 -16.32 -5.18 -9.96
N ILE A 156 -15.81 -5.78 -11.04
CA ILE A 156 -14.47 -6.38 -11.11
C ILE A 156 -13.36 -5.32 -11.11
N HIS A 157 -13.72 -4.04 -11.25
CA HIS A 157 -12.76 -2.94 -11.22
C HIS A 157 -12.57 -2.37 -9.82
N THR A 158 -13.32 -2.84 -8.82
CA THR A 158 -13.30 -2.27 -7.47
C THR A 158 -11.88 -2.23 -6.90
N GLU A 159 -11.14 -3.34 -6.91
CA GLU A 159 -9.73 -3.33 -6.46
C GLU A 159 -8.86 -2.32 -7.23
N ALA A 160 -9.01 -2.27 -8.57
CA ALA A 160 -8.17 -1.42 -9.42
C ALA A 160 -8.46 0.09 -9.26
N VAL A 161 -9.70 0.46 -8.97
CA VAL A 161 -10.13 1.86 -8.88
C VAL A 161 -10.15 2.35 -7.44
N ALA A 162 -10.70 1.56 -6.51
CA ALA A 162 -10.80 1.93 -5.11
C ALA A 162 -9.46 1.77 -4.38
N GLY A 163 -8.71 0.70 -4.63
CA GLY A 163 -7.35 0.53 -4.08
C GLY A 163 -6.38 1.55 -4.70
N ILE A 164 -5.59 2.25 -3.89
CA ILE A 164 -4.72 3.32 -4.40
C ILE A 164 -3.63 2.72 -5.31
N VAL A 165 -3.01 1.62 -4.89
CA VAL A 165 -2.02 0.86 -5.67
C VAL A 165 -2.58 0.35 -7.01
N GLY A 166 -3.91 0.18 -7.11
CA GLY A 166 -4.63 -0.10 -8.35
C GLY A 166 -4.41 0.93 -9.46
N ARG A 167 -3.82 2.10 -9.16
CA ARG A 167 -3.34 3.08 -10.14
C ARG A 167 -2.50 2.45 -11.24
N ALA A 168 -1.69 1.44 -10.91
CA ALA A 168 -0.87 0.71 -11.88
C ALA A 168 -1.74 0.12 -13.01
N ASP A 169 -2.92 -0.41 -12.67
CA ASP A 169 -3.86 -1.00 -13.62
C ASP A 169 -4.55 0.03 -14.49
N VAL A 170 -5.13 1.03 -13.85
CA VAL A 170 -5.95 2.04 -14.54
C VAL A 170 -5.08 2.90 -15.47
N LEU A 171 -3.90 3.33 -14.99
CA LEU A 171 -2.96 4.12 -15.79
C LEU A 171 -2.33 3.30 -16.93
N ALA A 172 -1.92 2.05 -16.67
CA ALA A 172 -1.40 1.20 -17.73
C ALA A 172 -2.48 0.89 -18.79
N CYS A 173 -3.74 0.75 -18.39
CA CYS A 173 -4.86 0.51 -19.32
C CYS A 173 -5.14 1.74 -20.20
N LEU A 174 -5.04 2.95 -19.64
CA LEU A 174 -5.15 4.19 -20.41
C LEU A 174 -4.06 4.27 -21.48
N LEU A 175 -2.80 4.05 -21.07
CA LEU A 175 -1.66 4.06 -21.98
C LEU A 175 -1.74 2.94 -23.03
N PHE A 176 -2.23 1.75 -22.64
CA PHE A 176 -2.48 0.63 -23.55
C PHE A 176 -3.48 1.02 -24.66
N LEU A 177 -4.62 1.61 -24.31
CA LEU A 177 -5.62 2.03 -25.30
C LEU A 177 -5.08 3.16 -26.21
N LEU A 178 -4.36 4.13 -25.65
CA LEU A 178 -3.74 5.21 -26.42
C LEU A 178 -2.63 4.69 -27.36
N ALA A 179 -1.86 3.70 -26.93
CA ALA A 179 -0.87 3.03 -27.77
C ALA A 179 -1.54 2.28 -28.93
N PHE A 180 -2.62 1.55 -28.68
CA PHE A 180 -3.41 0.87 -29.72
C PHE A 180 -4.03 1.85 -30.73
N LEU A 181 -4.62 2.95 -30.25
CA LEU A 181 -5.17 4.00 -31.10
C LEU A 181 -4.09 4.71 -31.94
N SER A 182 -2.93 4.99 -31.34
CA SER A 182 -1.79 5.60 -32.04
C SER A 182 -1.25 4.66 -33.11
N TYR A 183 -1.14 3.36 -32.82
CA TYR A 183 -0.77 2.34 -33.79
C TYR A 183 -1.72 2.34 -34.99
N ASN A 184 -3.03 2.29 -34.74
CA ASN A 184 -4.05 2.31 -35.79
C ASN A 184 -4.07 3.60 -36.61
N ARG A 185 -3.65 4.73 -36.02
CA ARG A 185 -3.51 6.01 -36.71
C ARG A 185 -2.23 6.10 -37.56
N SER A 186 -1.23 5.28 -37.26
CA SER A 186 0.00 5.19 -38.08
C SER A 186 -0.22 4.50 -39.43
N LEU A 187 -1.30 3.72 -39.56
CA LEU A 187 -1.62 2.92 -40.74
C LEU A 187 -2.45 3.71 -41.77
N ASP A 188 -2.20 3.45 -43.05
CA ASP A 188 -3.01 4.00 -44.14
C ASP A 188 -4.42 3.42 -44.15
N GLN A 189 -5.38 4.17 -43.62
CA GLN A 189 -6.79 3.81 -43.69
C GLN A 189 -7.38 4.04 -45.09
N GLY A 190 -6.64 4.61 -46.04
CA GLY A 190 -7.03 4.93 -47.41
C GLY A 190 -6.69 3.88 -48.46
N CYS A 191 -5.84 2.88 -48.18
CA CYS A 191 -5.49 1.85 -49.17
C CYS A 191 -6.74 1.16 -49.74
N VAL A 192 -6.92 1.29 -51.05
CA VAL A 192 -7.90 0.57 -51.90
C VAL A 192 -7.09 -0.34 -52.80
N GLY A 193 -7.08 -1.64 -52.50
CA GLY A 193 -6.29 -2.66 -53.20
C GLY A 193 -5.82 -3.75 -52.24
N GLY A 194 -5.55 -4.95 -52.76
CA GLY A 194 -5.24 -6.15 -51.97
C GLY A 194 -3.89 -6.15 -51.22
N SER A 195 -3.31 -5.00 -50.88
CA SER A 195 -1.99 -4.81 -50.22
C SER A 195 -2.10 -4.38 -48.76
N PHE A 196 -1.09 -4.72 -47.93
CA PHE A 196 -1.10 -4.32 -46.51
C PHE A 196 -0.97 -2.80 -46.37
N PRO A 197 -1.66 -2.17 -45.38
CA PRO A 197 -1.63 -0.72 -45.23
C PRO A 197 -0.19 -0.29 -45.01
N SER A 198 0.25 0.76 -45.70
CA SER A 198 1.56 1.36 -45.49
C SER A 198 1.58 2.16 -44.18
N THR A 199 2.76 2.41 -43.65
CA THR A 199 2.93 3.32 -42.50
C THR A 199 2.89 4.75 -43.03
N VAL A 200 1.81 5.48 -42.76
CA VAL A 200 1.59 6.87 -43.20
C VAL A 200 2.23 7.86 -42.24
N SER A 201 2.24 7.53 -40.95
CA SER A 201 2.82 8.41 -39.93
C SER A 201 3.81 7.65 -39.05
N PRO A 202 5.12 7.80 -39.29
CA PRO A 202 6.14 7.24 -38.39
C PRO A 202 6.04 7.85 -36.99
N PHE A 203 5.60 9.10 -36.87
CA PHE A 203 5.36 9.75 -35.58
C PHE A 203 4.35 8.98 -34.73
N PHE A 204 3.18 8.62 -35.28
CA PHE A 204 2.17 7.85 -34.52
C PHE A 204 2.62 6.42 -34.21
N LEU A 205 3.48 5.83 -35.06
CA LEU A 205 4.09 4.54 -34.77
C LEU A 205 5.08 4.64 -33.61
N LEU A 206 5.97 5.64 -33.61
CA LEU A 206 6.89 5.90 -32.49
C LEU A 206 6.16 6.27 -31.21
N LEU A 207 5.07 7.05 -31.30
CA LEU A 207 4.21 7.37 -30.16
C LEU A 207 3.55 6.10 -29.60
N SER A 208 3.12 5.17 -30.44
CA SER A 208 2.61 3.86 -30.00
C SER A 208 3.67 3.05 -29.26
N LEU A 209 4.91 3.00 -29.78
CA LEU A 209 6.04 2.34 -29.11
C LEU A 209 6.34 2.98 -27.75
N PHE A 210 6.41 4.31 -27.69
CA PHE A 210 6.62 5.05 -26.46
C PHE A 210 5.52 4.80 -25.43
N LEU A 211 4.25 4.97 -25.81
CA LEU A 211 3.11 4.77 -24.91
C LEU A 211 3.01 3.31 -24.42
N GLY A 212 3.30 2.32 -25.28
CA GLY A 212 3.34 0.92 -24.88
C GLY A 212 4.47 0.61 -23.89
N THR A 213 5.63 1.24 -24.04
CA THR A 213 6.73 1.15 -23.07
C THR A 213 6.38 1.85 -21.77
N CYS A 214 5.76 3.02 -21.81
CA CYS A 214 5.24 3.68 -20.61
C CYS A 214 4.20 2.80 -19.90
N ALA A 215 3.30 2.14 -20.64
CA ALA A 215 2.34 1.21 -20.08
C ALA A 215 3.05 0.06 -19.34
N MET A 216 4.10 -0.52 -19.94
CA MET A 216 4.94 -1.55 -19.31
C MET A 216 5.64 -1.07 -18.03
N LEU A 217 6.16 0.16 -18.03
CA LEU A 217 6.85 0.77 -16.88
C LEU A 217 5.88 1.23 -15.77
N VAL A 218 4.58 1.29 -16.06
CA VAL A 218 3.53 1.46 -15.05
C VAL A 218 3.08 0.10 -14.52
N LYS A 219 2.82 -0.85 -15.41
CA LYS A 219 2.48 -2.24 -15.08
C LYS A 219 2.96 -3.21 -16.16
N GLU A 220 3.48 -4.34 -15.73
CA GLU A 220 4.15 -5.33 -16.56
C GLU A 220 3.30 -5.83 -17.74
N THR A 221 1.99 -5.91 -17.56
CA THR A 221 1.00 -6.35 -18.56
C THR A 221 0.88 -5.39 -19.74
N GLY A 222 1.31 -4.13 -19.60
CA GLY A 222 1.25 -3.13 -20.66
C GLY A 222 2.00 -3.51 -21.94
N ILE A 223 3.04 -4.35 -21.83
CA ILE A 223 3.81 -4.83 -23.00
C ILE A 223 2.95 -5.61 -24.01
N THR A 224 1.84 -6.19 -23.55
CA THR A 224 0.95 -7.02 -24.37
C THR A 224 0.28 -6.24 -25.50
N VAL A 225 0.25 -4.90 -25.42
CA VAL A 225 -0.32 -4.03 -26.47
C VAL A 225 0.37 -4.24 -27.83
N PHE A 226 1.68 -4.51 -27.84
CA PHE A 226 2.42 -4.73 -29.07
C PHE A 226 1.96 -6.00 -29.80
N GLY A 227 1.70 -7.07 -29.04
CA GLY A 227 1.10 -8.29 -29.57
C GLY A 227 -0.30 -8.05 -30.13
N VAL A 228 -1.13 -7.30 -29.39
CA VAL A 228 -2.48 -6.90 -29.84
C VAL A 228 -2.43 -6.10 -31.14
N CYS A 229 -1.55 -5.10 -31.24
CA CYS A 229 -1.37 -4.29 -32.45
C CYS A 229 -0.95 -5.12 -33.65
N LEU A 230 0.05 -6.01 -33.50
CA LEU A 230 0.55 -6.84 -34.60
C LEU A 230 -0.49 -7.85 -35.08
N VAL A 231 -1.20 -8.51 -34.16
CA VAL A 231 -2.26 -9.46 -34.54
C VAL A 231 -3.42 -8.71 -35.18
N TYR A 232 -3.82 -7.56 -34.63
CA TYR A 232 -4.87 -6.73 -35.23
C TYR A 232 -4.50 -6.25 -36.65
N ASP A 233 -3.26 -5.78 -36.87
CA ASP A 233 -2.76 -5.34 -38.19
C ASP A 233 -2.79 -6.49 -39.20
N LEU A 234 -2.35 -7.69 -38.77
CA LEU A 234 -2.37 -8.89 -39.60
C LEU A 234 -3.78 -9.20 -40.14
N PHE A 235 -4.80 -8.96 -39.32
CA PHE A 235 -6.20 -9.24 -39.67
C PHE A 235 -6.97 -8.05 -40.27
N SER A 236 -6.39 -6.84 -40.31
CA SER A 236 -7.09 -5.60 -40.70
C SER A 236 -7.35 -5.47 -42.21
N LEU A 237 -6.53 -6.08 -43.08
CA LEU A 237 -6.64 -5.96 -44.56
C LEU A 237 -7.92 -6.54 -45.14
N SER A 238 -8.42 -7.60 -44.53
CA SER A 238 -9.41 -8.46 -45.15
C SER A 238 -10.72 -7.69 -45.42
N ASN A 239 -10.99 -6.61 -44.68
CA ASN A 239 -12.31 -6.01 -44.54
C ASN A 239 -12.73 -4.97 -45.62
N LYS A 240 -12.02 -4.87 -46.76
CA LYS A 240 -12.31 -3.84 -47.80
C LYS A 240 -12.61 -4.38 -49.20
N GLN A 241 -12.58 -5.69 -49.42
CA GLN A 241 -12.72 -6.27 -50.75
C GLN A 241 -14.17 -6.22 -51.31
N ASP A 242 -15.20 -6.11 -50.46
CA ASP A 242 -16.61 -6.20 -50.89
C ASP A 242 -17.28 -4.89 -51.32
N LYS A 243 -16.59 -3.74 -51.31
CA LYS A 243 -17.19 -2.49 -51.81
C LYS A 243 -16.94 -2.20 -53.29
N SER A 244 -16.23 -3.07 -54.01
CA SER A 244 -15.83 -2.81 -55.40
C SER A 244 -16.44 -3.76 -56.44
N SER A 245 -17.28 -4.72 -56.08
CA SER A 245 -17.84 -5.70 -57.02
C SER A 245 -19.20 -5.33 -57.63
N ASN A 246 -19.63 -4.07 -57.54
CA ASN A 246 -20.78 -3.53 -58.27
C ASN A 246 -20.47 -2.15 -58.86
N GLY A 247 -19.62 -2.10 -59.89
CA GLY A 247 -19.33 -0.90 -60.67
C GLY A 247 -18.65 -1.28 -61.98
N ALA A 248 -19.32 -0.98 -63.09
CA ALA A 248 -19.01 -1.44 -64.44
C ALA A 248 -17.58 -1.14 -64.93
N LEU A 249 -17.06 -2.08 -65.73
CA LEU A 249 -15.84 -2.00 -66.53
C LEU A 249 -15.88 -0.83 -67.52
N CYS A 250 -14.76 -0.09 -67.64
CA CYS A 250 -14.42 0.64 -68.86
C CYS A 250 -12.89 0.62 -69.04
N PRO A 251 -12.33 0.17 -70.18
CA PRO A 251 -10.89 0.01 -70.35
C PRO A 251 -10.25 1.29 -70.91
N ARG A 252 -9.06 1.66 -70.43
CA ARG A 252 -8.14 2.53 -71.18
C ARG A 252 -6.73 1.95 -71.19
N SER A 253 -6.18 1.97 -72.40
CA SER A 253 -4.92 1.44 -72.89
C SER A 253 -3.68 2.20 -72.38
N PRO A 254 -2.47 1.62 -72.51
CA PRO A 254 -1.26 2.09 -71.83
C PRO A 254 -0.41 3.00 -72.72
N GLN A 255 0.22 4.04 -72.15
CA GLN A 255 1.38 4.70 -72.76
C GLN A 255 2.48 4.97 -71.72
N GLN A 256 3.68 4.56 -72.10
CA GLN A 256 4.97 4.73 -71.42
C GLN A 256 5.66 6.07 -71.82
N PRO A 257 6.79 6.46 -71.18
CA PRO A 257 7.18 7.85 -70.97
C PRO A 257 8.41 8.34 -71.75
N ARG A 258 8.54 9.68 -71.96
CA ARG A 258 9.67 10.57 -71.57
C ARG A 258 9.75 11.89 -72.40
N SER A 259 9.82 13.02 -71.67
CA SER A 259 10.58 14.31 -71.80
C SER A 259 11.14 14.85 -73.15
N PRO A 260 11.53 16.15 -73.28
CA PRO A 260 11.15 17.41 -72.58
C PRO A 260 10.78 18.60 -73.54
N GLN A 261 10.37 19.73 -72.93
CA GLN A 261 10.12 21.14 -73.37
C GLN A 261 10.74 21.69 -74.70
N PRO A 262 10.38 22.90 -75.24
CA PRO A 262 9.63 24.04 -74.65
C PRO A 262 8.60 24.79 -75.57
N SER A 263 7.96 25.80 -74.97
CA SER A 263 7.60 27.13 -75.53
C SER A 263 6.20 27.41 -76.12
N SER A 264 5.71 28.59 -75.71
CA SER A 264 4.69 29.48 -76.28
C SER A 264 3.19 29.23 -76.03
N LEU A 265 2.63 30.10 -75.17
CA LEU A 265 1.29 30.72 -75.24
C LEU A 265 1.08 31.47 -76.57
N PRO A 266 -0.11 32.05 -76.90
CA PRO A 266 -1.43 32.01 -76.24
C PRO A 266 -2.61 31.76 -77.22
N GLY A 267 -3.85 31.63 -76.72
CA GLY A 267 -5.04 31.81 -77.58
C GLY A 267 -6.36 31.23 -77.04
N HIS A 268 -7.09 32.04 -76.27
CA HIS A 268 -8.54 31.95 -76.04
C HIS A 268 -9.36 32.15 -77.34
N PRO A 269 -10.72 32.12 -77.34
CA PRO A 269 -11.70 31.16 -76.81
C PRO A 269 -12.84 30.91 -77.85
N HIS A 270 -14.00 30.41 -77.38
CA HIS A 270 -15.34 30.30 -78.00
C HIS A 270 -15.78 28.87 -78.35
N ARG A 271 -16.82 28.29 -77.73
CA ARG A 271 -18.25 28.63 -77.45
C ARG A 271 -19.16 28.15 -78.59
N GLU A 272 -20.29 27.59 -78.16
CA GLU A 272 -21.56 27.29 -78.90
C GLU A 272 -21.71 25.87 -79.45
N ASN A 273 -22.62 25.05 -78.89
CA ASN A 273 -24.09 25.03 -78.95
C ASN A 273 -24.65 24.45 -80.25
N GLY A 274 -25.60 23.52 -80.12
CA GLY A 274 -26.54 23.12 -81.18
C GLY A 274 -26.68 21.60 -81.29
N LYS A 275 -27.74 21.00 -80.71
CA LYS A 275 -29.02 20.61 -81.37
C LYS A 275 -28.87 19.36 -82.24
N GLN A 276 -29.46 18.23 -81.81
CA GLN A 276 -30.81 17.72 -82.14
C GLN A 276 -30.75 16.60 -83.19
N GLN A 277 -31.49 15.50 -82.92
CA GLN A 277 -32.38 14.71 -83.82
C GLN A 277 -32.30 13.21 -83.47
N ARG A 278 -33.35 12.65 -82.87
CA ARG A 278 -34.50 11.92 -83.47
C ARG A 278 -34.21 10.42 -83.74
N PHE A 279 -34.85 9.58 -82.91
CA PHE A 279 -35.49 8.26 -83.10
C PHE A 279 -35.50 7.63 -84.53
N PRO A 280 -35.59 6.27 -84.69
CA PRO A 280 -36.64 5.45 -84.05
C PRO A 280 -36.43 3.91 -83.78
N HIS A 281 -37.37 3.40 -82.95
CA HIS A 281 -38.14 2.14 -82.98
C HIS A 281 -37.57 0.70 -82.85
N LYS A 282 -38.27 -0.04 -81.94
CA LYS A 282 -38.75 -1.46 -81.97
C LYS A 282 -37.69 -2.57 -81.92
N GLY A 283 -37.86 -3.67 -81.20
CA GLY A 283 -38.94 -4.20 -80.37
C GLY A 283 -38.43 -5.46 -79.65
N ALA A 284 -39.10 -5.81 -78.57
CA ALA A 284 -38.91 -7.09 -77.88
C ALA A 284 -40.18 -7.93 -78.03
N TRP A 285 -40.07 -9.26 -78.00
CA TRP A 285 -40.82 -10.19 -77.14
C TRP A 285 -40.68 -11.66 -77.61
N GLY A 286 -40.55 -12.56 -76.62
CA GLY A 286 -40.83 -14.01 -76.67
C GLY A 286 -39.71 -14.91 -77.22
N GLY A 287 -39.31 -16.02 -76.60
CA GLY A 287 -39.77 -16.76 -75.41
C GLY A 287 -38.93 -18.05 -75.27
N CYS A 288 -39.02 -18.71 -74.10
CA CYS A 288 -39.07 -20.18 -73.89
C CYS A 288 -38.58 -20.62 -72.49
N HIS A 289 -39.26 -21.66 -71.99
CA HIS A 289 -39.36 -22.17 -70.63
C HIS A 289 -38.26 -23.15 -70.16
N SER A 290 -37.78 -22.95 -68.91
CA SER A 290 -37.69 -23.91 -67.76
C SER A 290 -36.63 -25.05 -67.77
N PRO A 291 -36.23 -25.69 -66.62
CA PRO A 291 -36.66 -25.55 -65.21
C PRO A 291 -35.53 -25.41 -64.13
N LEU A 292 -35.94 -25.19 -62.88
CA LEU A 292 -35.13 -25.21 -61.64
C LEU A 292 -34.56 -26.61 -61.29
N PRO A 293 -33.47 -26.66 -60.48
CA PRO A 293 -33.27 -27.69 -59.46
C PRO A 293 -33.11 -27.09 -58.03
N PRO A 294 -33.18 -27.93 -56.97
CA PRO A 294 -33.88 -27.61 -55.71
C PRO A 294 -33.00 -27.04 -54.58
N GLU A 295 -33.67 -26.51 -53.54
CA GLU A 295 -33.08 -26.23 -52.22
C GLU A 295 -32.45 -27.48 -51.57
N PRO A 296 -31.42 -27.31 -50.72
CA PRO A 296 -31.22 -28.22 -49.61
C PRO A 296 -31.34 -27.48 -48.26
N LYS A 297 -32.30 -27.93 -47.45
CA LYS A 297 -32.31 -27.77 -46.00
C LYS A 297 -31.56 -28.92 -45.33
N SER A 298 -30.90 -28.56 -44.24
CA SER A 298 -30.52 -29.36 -43.05
C SER A 298 -29.14 -30.03 -42.97
N SER A 299 -28.54 -29.77 -41.78
CA SER A 299 -27.72 -30.64 -40.92
C SER A 299 -26.41 -31.24 -41.43
N GLY A 300 -25.33 -30.92 -40.70
CA GLY A 300 -24.10 -31.71 -40.66
C GLY A 300 -22.85 -30.83 -40.59
N PHE A 301 -22.19 -30.80 -39.43
CA PHE A 301 -20.80 -30.36 -39.33
C PHE A 301 -19.88 -31.52 -39.75
N PRO A 302 -18.98 -31.33 -40.74
CA PRO A 302 -17.73 -32.08 -40.77
C PRO A 302 -16.57 -31.09 -40.66
N VAL A 303 -15.94 -31.03 -39.48
CA VAL A 303 -14.62 -30.41 -39.34
C VAL A 303 -13.62 -31.42 -39.88
N SER A 304 -13.13 -31.22 -41.11
CA SER A 304 -12.06 -32.04 -41.69
C SER A 304 -10.69 -31.32 -41.59
N PRO A 305 -9.56 -32.07 -41.57
CA PRO A 305 -8.18 -31.52 -41.56
C PRO A 305 -7.83 -30.63 -42.76
N ARG A 306 -8.76 -30.49 -43.72
CA ARG A 306 -8.61 -29.67 -44.92
C ARG A 306 -8.54 -28.18 -44.65
N ALA A 307 -8.92 -27.68 -43.47
CA ALA A 307 -8.88 -26.25 -43.14
C ALA A 307 -7.45 -25.70 -43.01
N VAL A 308 -6.57 -26.41 -42.29
CA VAL A 308 -5.14 -26.06 -42.16
C VAL A 308 -4.43 -26.22 -43.50
N TRP A 309 -4.74 -27.29 -44.23
CA TRP A 309 -4.24 -27.53 -45.58
C TRP A 309 -4.81 -26.57 -46.64
N SER A 310 -5.94 -25.91 -46.37
CA SER A 310 -6.55 -24.88 -47.23
C SER A 310 -5.95 -23.51 -46.96
N MET A 311 -5.56 -23.21 -45.71
CA MET A 311 -4.78 -22.02 -45.36
C MET A 311 -3.35 -22.14 -45.93
N MET A 312 -2.71 -23.30 -45.79
CA MET A 312 -1.44 -23.58 -46.48
C MET A 312 -1.59 -23.55 -48.00
N ARG A 313 -2.71 -24.04 -48.58
CA ARG A 313 -2.95 -23.92 -50.02
C ARG A 313 -3.25 -22.48 -50.48
N TYR A 314 -3.96 -21.66 -49.71
CA TYR A 314 -4.15 -20.24 -50.02
C TYR A 314 -2.84 -19.44 -49.93
N LEU A 315 -2.00 -19.77 -48.93
CA LEU A 315 -0.64 -19.24 -48.79
C LEU A 315 0.32 -19.75 -49.89
N ARG A 316 0.04 -20.92 -50.49
CA ARG A 316 0.87 -21.57 -51.53
C ARG A 316 0.35 -21.33 -52.96
N ALA A 317 -0.90 -20.87 -53.14
CA ALA A 317 -1.54 -20.66 -54.46
C ALA A 317 -1.39 -19.23 -55.01
N SER A 318 -0.89 -18.29 -54.20
CA SER A 318 -0.44 -16.99 -54.68
C SER A 318 1.00 -17.12 -55.19
N SER A 319 1.27 -16.70 -56.43
CA SER A 319 2.63 -16.59 -56.96
C SER A 319 3.55 -15.96 -55.91
N ASN A 320 4.57 -16.70 -55.45
CA ASN A 320 5.43 -16.38 -54.28
C ASN A 320 5.98 -14.94 -54.31
N ARG A 321 6.13 -14.34 -55.49
CA ARG A 321 6.62 -12.97 -55.67
C ARG A 321 5.58 -11.90 -55.30
N ASN A 322 4.29 -12.11 -55.57
CA ASN A 322 3.25 -11.12 -55.31
C ASN A 322 2.84 -11.10 -53.84
N PHE A 323 2.76 -12.27 -53.17
CA PHE A 323 2.40 -12.32 -51.74
C PHE A 323 3.41 -11.60 -50.83
N LEU A 324 4.72 -11.79 -51.07
CA LEU A 324 5.77 -11.13 -50.29
C LEU A 324 5.75 -9.60 -50.49
N LEU A 325 5.48 -9.13 -51.70
CA LEU A 325 5.33 -7.69 -51.98
C LEU A 325 4.13 -7.09 -51.26
N THR A 326 3.02 -7.83 -51.22
CA THR A 326 1.78 -7.46 -50.54
C THR A 326 1.94 -7.40 -49.01
N MET A 327 2.65 -8.36 -48.41
CA MET A 327 2.95 -8.43 -46.96
C MET A 327 4.07 -7.47 -46.52
N ARG A 328 4.87 -6.96 -47.45
CA ARG A 328 6.09 -6.16 -47.16
C ARG A 328 5.85 -5.00 -46.18
N PRO A 329 4.77 -4.20 -46.27
CA PRO A 329 4.52 -3.12 -45.31
C PRO A 329 4.32 -3.63 -43.87
N PHE A 330 3.54 -4.70 -43.71
CA PHE A 330 3.34 -5.35 -42.42
C PHE A 330 4.63 -5.97 -41.90
N LEU A 331 5.37 -6.71 -42.72
CA LEU A 331 6.60 -7.38 -42.29
C LEU A 331 7.64 -6.37 -41.79
N LYS A 332 7.77 -5.21 -42.46
CA LYS A 332 8.63 -4.11 -41.98
C LYS A 332 8.22 -3.60 -40.60
N ARG A 333 6.92 -3.36 -40.37
CA ARG A 333 6.41 -2.96 -39.06
C ARG A 333 6.58 -4.05 -38.01
N ALA A 334 6.26 -5.30 -38.34
CA ALA A 334 6.38 -6.44 -37.45
C ALA A 334 7.83 -6.64 -37.01
N ILE A 335 8.78 -6.59 -37.93
CA ILE A 335 10.22 -6.66 -37.59
C ILE A 335 10.62 -5.52 -36.66
N LEU A 336 10.20 -4.28 -36.95
CA LEU A 336 10.50 -3.12 -36.10
C LEU A 336 9.91 -3.25 -34.69
N VAL A 337 8.64 -3.63 -34.58
CA VAL A 337 7.95 -3.77 -33.29
C VAL A 337 8.55 -4.95 -32.52
N LEU A 338 8.82 -6.08 -33.16
CA LEU A 338 9.41 -7.25 -32.51
C LEU A 338 10.84 -6.99 -32.05
N SER A 339 11.67 -6.33 -32.87
CA SER A 339 13.03 -5.95 -32.46
C SER A 339 13.00 -4.97 -31.29
N TYR A 340 12.08 -4.01 -31.31
CA TYR A 340 11.87 -3.09 -30.18
C TYR A 340 11.42 -3.83 -28.91
N VAL A 341 10.46 -4.76 -29.02
CA VAL A 341 9.99 -5.60 -27.91
C VAL A 341 11.13 -6.43 -27.31
N LEU A 342 12.01 -7.00 -28.16
CA LEU A 342 13.18 -7.73 -27.69
C LEU A 342 14.15 -6.84 -26.90
N VAL A 343 14.38 -5.60 -27.36
CA VAL A 343 15.24 -4.64 -26.64
C VAL A 343 14.66 -4.27 -25.28
N ILE A 344 13.36 -3.96 -25.19
CA ILE A 344 12.74 -3.62 -23.89
C ILE A 344 12.66 -4.82 -22.95
N LEU A 345 12.46 -6.04 -23.46
CA LEU A 345 12.49 -7.27 -22.66
C LEU A 345 13.91 -7.56 -22.16
N TYR A 346 14.93 -7.35 -22.99
CA TYR A 346 16.32 -7.46 -22.58
C TYR A 346 16.64 -6.46 -21.46
N PHE A 347 16.27 -5.19 -21.63
CA PHE A 347 16.40 -4.17 -20.58
C PHE A 347 15.71 -4.61 -19.28
N ARG A 348 14.51 -5.19 -19.40
CA ARG A 348 13.74 -5.66 -18.26
C ARG A 348 14.38 -6.85 -17.53
N LEU A 349 14.98 -7.79 -18.26
CA LEU A 349 15.75 -8.89 -17.64
C LEU A 349 17.05 -8.39 -17.00
N TRP A 350 17.70 -7.42 -17.63
CA TRP A 350 18.91 -6.79 -17.13
C TRP A 350 18.68 -6.06 -15.80
N ILE A 351 17.61 -5.26 -15.69
CA ILE A 351 17.30 -4.55 -14.43
C ILE A 351 16.88 -5.50 -13.30
N MET A 352 16.36 -6.68 -13.62
CA MET A 352 16.04 -7.74 -12.65
C MET A 352 17.28 -8.53 -12.17
N GLY A 353 18.47 -8.18 -12.66
CA GLY A 353 19.72 -8.88 -12.32
C GLY A 353 19.74 -10.34 -12.79
N GLY A 354 18.98 -10.68 -13.83
CA GLY A 354 18.86 -12.05 -14.34
C GLY A 354 18.12 -13.03 -13.41
N SER A 355 17.51 -12.54 -12.32
CA SER A 355 16.77 -13.35 -11.34
C SER A 355 15.26 -13.15 -11.49
N MET A 356 14.49 -14.22 -11.25
CA MET A 356 13.02 -14.17 -11.22
C MET A 356 12.53 -14.00 -9.78
N PRO A 357 11.33 -13.43 -9.56
CA PRO A 357 10.74 -13.38 -8.23
C PRO A 357 10.57 -14.78 -7.64
N LEU A 358 10.93 -14.92 -6.37
CA LEU A 358 10.71 -16.14 -5.59
C LEU A 358 9.30 -16.10 -5.02
N PHE A 359 8.55 -17.17 -5.24
CA PHE A 359 7.21 -17.35 -4.68
C PHE A 359 7.24 -18.51 -3.70
N SER A 360 6.34 -18.48 -2.72
CA SER A 360 6.10 -19.53 -1.74
C SER A 360 4.85 -20.34 -2.08
N GLU A 361 4.66 -21.47 -1.39
CA GLU A 361 3.43 -22.26 -1.49
C GLU A 361 2.18 -21.47 -1.06
N GLN A 362 2.33 -20.53 -0.13
CA GLN A 362 1.23 -19.67 0.32
C GLN A 362 0.73 -18.73 -0.80
N ASP A 363 1.65 -18.26 -1.65
CA ASP A 363 1.32 -17.38 -2.77
C ASP A 363 0.50 -18.14 -3.83
N ASN A 364 0.98 -19.32 -4.25
CA ASN A 364 0.36 -20.10 -5.30
C ASN A 364 0.41 -21.60 -5.00
N PRO A 365 -0.53 -22.14 -4.19
CA PRO A 365 -0.51 -23.55 -3.76
C PRO A 365 -0.46 -24.54 -4.94
N ALA A 366 -1.17 -24.22 -6.03
CA ALA A 366 -1.20 -25.05 -7.23
C ALA A 366 0.18 -25.17 -7.90
N SER A 367 1.05 -24.16 -7.79
CA SER A 367 2.42 -24.21 -8.30
C SER A 367 3.35 -25.15 -7.56
N PHE A 368 3.05 -25.45 -6.29
CA PHE A 368 3.91 -26.23 -5.40
C PHE A 368 3.40 -27.66 -5.17
N SER A 369 2.18 -27.98 -5.60
CA SER A 369 1.66 -29.35 -5.55
C SER A 369 2.64 -30.35 -6.20
N PRO A 370 2.96 -31.50 -5.60
CA PRO A 370 3.88 -32.48 -6.19
C PRO A 370 3.30 -33.17 -7.43
N TYR A 371 1.97 -33.17 -7.58
CA TYR A 371 1.27 -33.91 -8.64
C TYR A 371 0.97 -33.04 -9.86
N ILE A 372 1.52 -33.39 -11.02
CA ILE A 372 1.33 -32.67 -12.28
C ILE A 372 -0.15 -32.56 -12.67
N LEU A 373 -0.92 -33.64 -12.45
CA LEU A 373 -2.36 -33.66 -12.74
C LEU A 373 -3.11 -32.59 -11.94
N THR A 374 -2.85 -32.48 -10.64
CA THR A 374 -3.45 -31.46 -9.77
C THR A 374 -3.11 -30.05 -10.26
N ARG A 375 -1.85 -29.80 -10.66
CA ARG A 375 -1.46 -28.50 -11.24
C ARG A 375 -2.28 -28.18 -12.49
N PHE A 376 -2.34 -29.12 -13.43
CA PHE A 376 -3.03 -28.95 -14.70
C PHE A 376 -4.53 -28.70 -14.52
N LEU A 377 -5.21 -29.55 -13.73
CA LEU A 377 -6.64 -29.41 -13.47
C LEU A 377 -6.95 -28.10 -12.73
N THR A 378 -6.16 -27.77 -11.71
CA THR A 378 -6.35 -26.53 -10.94
C THR A 378 -6.13 -25.30 -11.82
N TYR A 379 -5.05 -25.19 -12.59
CA TYR A 379 -4.84 -24.04 -13.48
C TYR A 379 -5.92 -23.90 -14.54
N SER A 380 -6.37 -25.02 -15.11
CA SER A 380 -7.44 -25.01 -16.10
C SER A 380 -8.75 -24.51 -15.50
N TYR A 381 -9.06 -24.94 -14.27
CA TYR A 381 -10.20 -24.42 -13.51
C TYR A 381 -10.04 -22.95 -13.14
N LEU A 382 -8.85 -22.48 -12.77
CA LEU A 382 -8.62 -21.07 -12.43
C LEU A 382 -8.88 -20.15 -13.63
N LEU A 383 -8.68 -20.60 -14.86
CA LEU A 383 -9.12 -19.86 -16.05
C LEU A 383 -10.65 -19.72 -16.09
N ALA A 384 -11.38 -20.81 -15.85
CA ALA A 384 -12.84 -20.80 -15.78
C ALA A 384 -13.34 -19.92 -14.62
N PHE A 385 -12.66 -19.94 -13.48
CA PHE A 385 -12.97 -19.12 -12.34
C PHE A 385 -12.77 -17.62 -12.62
N ASN A 386 -11.67 -17.24 -13.29
CA ASN A 386 -11.44 -15.85 -13.72
C ASN A 386 -12.54 -15.36 -14.69
N VAL A 387 -13.00 -16.21 -15.61
CA VAL A 387 -14.13 -15.87 -16.51
C VAL A 387 -15.44 -15.78 -15.73
N TRP A 388 -15.64 -16.63 -14.72
CA TRP A 388 -16.78 -16.52 -13.83
C TRP A 388 -16.83 -15.20 -13.07
N LEU A 389 -15.68 -14.67 -12.62
CA LEU A 389 -15.61 -13.35 -11.99
C LEU A 389 -16.01 -12.20 -12.94
N LEU A 390 -15.77 -12.34 -14.24
CA LEU A 390 -16.25 -11.37 -15.24
C LEU A 390 -17.76 -11.50 -15.49
N LEU A 391 -18.29 -12.72 -15.52
CA LEU A 391 -19.71 -12.98 -15.79
C LEU A 391 -20.63 -12.68 -14.59
N ALA A 392 -20.19 -13.11 -13.41
CA ALA A 392 -20.95 -13.06 -12.16
C ALA A 392 -20.02 -12.66 -11.00
N PRO A 393 -19.69 -11.35 -10.85
CA PRO A 393 -18.82 -10.84 -9.80
C PRO A 393 -19.52 -10.81 -8.43
N VAL A 394 -19.92 -11.98 -7.94
CA VAL A 394 -20.63 -12.17 -6.66
C VAL A 394 -19.63 -12.17 -5.51
N THR A 395 -18.60 -13.02 -5.61
CA THR A 395 -17.51 -13.19 -4.65
C THR A 395 -16.28 -12.46 -5.14
N LEU A 396 -16.12 -11.22 -4.67
CA LEU A 396 -15.00 -10.34 -4.96
C LEU A 396 -14.09 -10.27 -3.73
N CYS A 397 -12.81 -10.08 -3.95
CA CYS A 397 -11.77 -10.34 -2.99
C CYS A 397 -10.49 -9.58 -3.31
N TYR A 398 -9.90 -8.96 -2.28
CA TYR A 398 -8.64 -8.25 -2.41
C TYR A 398 -7.42 -9.19 -2.43
N ASP A 399 -7.53 -10.42 -1.90
CA ASP A 399 -6.43 -11.40 -1.85
C ASP A 399 -6.90 -12.87 -1.87
N TRP A 400 -6.51 -13.62 -2.92
CA TRP A 400 -6.88 -15.03 -3.13
C TRP A 400 -5.81 -16.05 -2.67
N GLN A 401 -4.83 -15.63 -1.85
CA GLN A 401 -3.75 -16.49 -1.36
C GLN A 401 -4.19 -17.55 -0.32
N VAL A 402 -3.22 -18.37 0.13
CA VAL A 402 -3.32 -19.32 1.26
C VAL A 402 -4.48 -20.31 1.10
N GLY A 403 -4.62 -20.88 -0.09
CA GLY A 403 -5.61 -21.94 -0.34
C GLY A 403 -7.06 -21.47 -0.35
N SER A 404 -7.31 -20.16 -0.53
CA SER A 404 -8.67 -19.61 -0.66
C SER A 404 -9.49 -20.30 -1.76
N ILE A 405 -8.82 -20.85 -2.78
CA ILE A 405 -9.40 -21.74 -3.77
C ILE A 405 -8.79 -23.14 -3.57
N PRO A 406 -9.57 -24.16 -3.16
CA PRO A 406 -9.07 -25.52 -2.99
C PRO A 406 -8.50 -26.10 -4.28
N LEU A 407 -7.46 -26.91 -4.18
CA LEU A 407 -6.88 -27.61 -5.33
C LEU A 407 -7.90 -28.56 -5.98
N VAL A 408 -7.79 -28.74 -7.29
CA VAL A 408 -8.56 -29.73 -8.05
C VAL A 408 -7.68 -30.97 -8.21
N GLU A 409 -7.91 -31.97 -7.38
CA GLU A 409 -7.03 -33.15 -7.29
C GLU A 409 -7.48 -34.31 -8.18
N THR A 410 -8.75 -34.34 -8.58
CA THR A 410 -9.32 -35.46 -9.35
C THR A 410 -10.05 -34.97 -10.61
N ILE A 411 -10.08 -35.82 -11.62
CA ILE A 411 -10.79 -35.55 -12.89
C ILE A 411 -12.32 -35.51 -12.67
N TRP A 412 -12.82 -36.24 -11.67
CA TRP A 412 -14.23 -36.33 -11.30
C TRP A 412 -14.75 -35.13 -10.50
N ASP A 413 -13.88 -34.16 -10.18
CA ASP A 413 -14.30 -32.92 -9.56
C ASP A 413 -15.26 -32.16 -10.48
N THR A 414 -16.45 -31.83 -9.96
CA THR A 414 -17.51 -31.12 -10.70
C THR A 414 -17.04 -29.80 -11.30
N ARG A 415 -16.02 -29.16 -10.71
CA ARG A 415 -15.41 -27.93 -11.21
C ARG A 415 -14.79 -28.08 -12.60
N ASN A 416 -14.37 -29.28 -12.98
CA ASN A 416 -13.85 -29.55 -14.32
C ASN A 416 -14.92 -29.37 -15.42
N LEU A 417 -16.22 -29.45 -15.09
CA LEU A 417 -17.28 -29.15 -16.04
C LEU A 417 -17.23 -27.68 -16.48
N ALA A 418 -16.91 -26.75 -15.56
CA ALA A 418 -16.75 -25.34 -15.89
C ALA A 418 -15.54 -25.12 -16.81
N THR A 419 -14.44 -25.84 -16.57
CA THR A 419 -13.25 -25.85 -17.43
C THR A 419 -13.57 -26.31 -18.85
N ILE A 420 -14.26 -27.45 -18.99
CA ILE A 420 -14.65 -28.01 -20.29
C ILE A 420 -15.58 -27.04 -21.02
N PHE A 421 -16.57 -26.49 -20.31
CA PHE A 421 -17.48 -25.51 -20.88
C PHE A 421 -16.74 -24.27 -21.41
N LEU A 422 -15.81 -23.71 -20.63
CA LEU A 422 -14.98 -22.59 -21.07
C LEU A 422 -14.16 -22.97 -22.32
N ALA A 423 -13.52 -24.13 -22.32
CA ALA A 423 -12.71 -24.59 -23.44
C ALA A 423 -13.55 -24.70 -24.73
N VAL A 424 -14.77 -25.25 -24.65
CA VAL A 424 -15.70 -25.33 -25.79
C VAL A 424 -16.09 -23.94 -26.28
N VAL A 425 -16.47 -23.02 -25.38
CA VAL A 425 -16.84 -21.64 -25.75
C VAL A 425 -15.68 -20.92 -26.44
N MET A 426 -14.48 -21.00 -25.88
CA MET A 426 -13.29 -20.38 -26.47
C MET A 426 -12.94 -20.99 -27.83
N ALA A 427 -13.01 -22.32 -27.97
CA ALA A 427 -12.80 -22.98 -29.25
C ALA A 427 -13.82 -22.54 -30.31
N LEU A 428 -15.10 -22.44 -29.95
CA LEU A 428 -16.15 -21.95 -30.84
C LEU A 428 -15.95 -20.49 -31.25
N LEU A 429 -15.56 -19.61 -30.32
CA LEU A 429 -15.25 -18.21 -30.62
C LEU A 429 -14.01 -18.08 -31.51
N SER A 430 -12.96 -18.86 -31.27
CA SER A 430 -11.77 -18.89 -32.12
C SER A 430 -12.08 -19.43 -33.52
N LEU A 431 -12.85 -20.52 -33.62
CA LEU A 431 -13.32 -21.06 -34.90
C LEU A 431 -14.22 -20.06 -35.63
N HIS A 432 -15.10 -19.36 -34.91
CA HIS A 432 -15.92 -18.28 -35.47
C HIS A 432 -15.03 -17.16 -36.02
N CYS A 433 -14.01 -16.73 -35.27
CA CYS A 433 -13.05 -15.72 -35.74
C CYS A 433 -12.30 -16.17 -37.01
N LEU A 434 -11.90 -17.45 -37.09
CA LEU A 434 -11.24 -18.03 -38.27
C LEU A 434 -12.20 -18.22 -39.46
N ALA A 435 -13.48 -18.51 -39.22
CA ALA A 435 -14.50 -18.64 -40.26
C ALA A 435 -14.96 -17.26 -40.77
N ALA A 436 -15.13 -16.30 -39.86
CA ALA A 436 -15.35 -14.88 -40.12
C ALA A 436 -14.22 -14.28 -40.97
N PHE A 437 -12.97 -14.70 -40.71
CA PHE A 437 -11.82 -14.35 -41.55
C PHE A 437 -11.99 -14.79 -43.01
N LYS A 438 -12.60 -15.95 -43.29
CA LYS A 438 -12.92 -16.36 -44.67
C LYS A 438 -14.02 -15.51 -45.33
N ARG A 439 -14.83 -14.80 -44.52
CA ARG A 439 -16.00 -14.02 -44.99
C ARG A 439 -15.83 -12.51 -44.83
N LEU A 440 -14.67 -12.02 -44.37
CA LEU A 440 -14.35 -10.60 -44.24
C LEU A 440 -15.28 -9.80 -43.30
N GLU A 441 -16.02 -10.46 -42.41
CA GLU A 441 -17.03 -9.84 -41.55
C GLU A 441 -16.78 -10.21 -40.08
N HIS A 442 -16.94 -9.23 -39.17
CA HIS A 442 -16.92 -9.34 -37.70
C HIS A 442 -15.60 -9.02 -36.96
N LYS A 443 -15.14 -7.76 -37.06
CA LYS A 443 -14.00 -7.20 -36.30
C LYS A 443 -14.24 -7.16 -34.79
N GLU A 444 -15.49 -7.15 -34.37
CA GLU A 444 -15.91 -7.05 -32.97
C GLU A 444 -15.40 -8.24 -32.14
N VAL A 445 -15.54 -9.46 -32.68
CA VAL A 445 -15.09 -10.69 -32.01
C VAL A 445 -13.57 -10.74 -31.93
N LEU A 446 -12.87 -10.32 -32.99
CA LEU A 446 -11.41 -10.26 -33.00
C LEU A 446 -10.88 -9.30 -31.92
N VAL A 447 -11.33 -8.04 -31.92
CA VAL A 447 -10.85 -7.04 -30.93
C VAL A 447 -11.25 -7.47 -29.52
N GLY A 448 -12.45 -8.00 -29.34
CA GLY A 448 -12.91 -8.54 -28.06
C GLY A 448 -12.01 -9.65 -27.53
N LEU A 449 -11.64 -10.63 -28.37
CA LEU A 449 -10.72 -11.72 -27.99
C LEU A 449 -9.30 -11.21 -27.74
N LEU A 450 -8.79 -10.28 -28.55
CA LEU A 450 -7.46 -9.69 -28.36
C LEU A 450 -7.36 -8.98 -27.01
N PHE A 451 -8.35 -8.13 -26.69
CA PHE A 451 -8.36 -7.38 -25.44
C PHE A 451 -8.66 -8.27 -24.21
N LEU A 452 -9.33 -9.40 -24.39
CA LEU A 452 -9.59 -10.38 -23.32
C LEU A 452 -8.35 -11.24 -23.02
N VAL A 453 -7.72 -11.80 -24.05
CA VAL A 453 -6.70 -12.84 -23.90
C VAL A 453 -5.30 -12.25 -23.67
N PHE A 454 -4.86 -11.29 -24.49
CA PHE A 454 -3.47 -10.82 -24.46
C PHE A 454 -3.07 -10.19 -23.12
N PRO A 455 -3.85 -9.25 -22.54
CA PRO A 455 -3.53 -8.68 -21.24
C PRO A 455 -3.52 -9.69 -20.09
N PHE A 456 -4.23 -10.83 -20.24
CA PHE A 456 -4.28 -11.90 -19.23
C PHE A 456 -3.10 -12.88 -19.31
N ILE A 457 -2.44 -13.02 -20.47
CA ILE A 457 -1.33 -13.97 -20.68
C ILE A 457 -0.27 -13.88 -19.57
N PRO A 458 0.25 -12.69 -19.18
CA PRO A 458 1.27 -12.60 -18.14
C PRO A 458 0.82 -13.11 -16.76
N ALA A 459 -0.49 -13.16 -16.49
CA ALA A 459 -1.06 -13.65 -15.23
C ALA A 459 -1.58 -15.10 -15.31
N SER A 460 -1.55 -15.70 -16.50
CA SER A 460 -2.13 -17.03 -16.76
C SER A 460 -1.34 -18.21 -16.20
N ASN A 461 -0.12 -17.98 -15.69
CA ASN A 461 0.80 -19.01 -15.22
C ASN A 461 1.27 -20.01 -16.32
N LEU A 462 1.04 -19.70 -17.61
CA LEU A 462 1.40 -20.58 -18.74
C LEU A 462 2.88 -20.59 -19.07
N PHE A 463 3.57 -19.45 -18.96
CA PHE A 463 4.97 -19.29 -19.38
C PHE A 463 5.96 -19.22 -18.22
N PHE A 464 5.53 -18.68 -17.08
CA PHE A 464 6.35 -18.51 -15.89
C PHE A 464 5.45 -18.57 -14.65
N ARG A 465 6.05 -19.00 -13.54
CA ARG A 465 5.38 -19.04 -12.24
C ARG A 465 4.97 -17.61 -11.84
N VAL A 466 3.70 -17.41 -11.55
CA VAL A 466 3.18 -16.16 -10.99
C VAL A 466 2.74 -16.34 -9.55
N GLY A 467 2.88 -15.29 -8.75
CA GLY A 467 2.46 -15.28 -7.34
C GLY A 467 0.95 -15.37 -7.17
N PHE A 468 0.16 -14.65 -7.99
CA PHE A 468 -1.30 -14.65 -7.90
C PHE A 468 -1.91 -15.04 -9.24
N VAL A 469 -2.76 -16.07 -9.25
CA VAL A 469 -3.44 -16.58 -10.46
C VAL A 469 -4.87 -16.02 -10.60
N VAL A 470 -5.40 -15.46 -9.50
CA VAL A 470 -6.73 -14.82 -9.45
C VAL A 470 -6.60 -13.53 -8.64
N ALA A 471 -7.01 -12.41 -9.23
CA ALA A 471 -7.20 -11.14 -8.55
C ALA A 471 -8.08 -10.23 -9.42
N GLU A 472 -8.84 -9.33 -8.81
CA GLU A 472 -9.70 -8.41 -9.57
C GLU A 472 -8.83 -7.48 -10.45
N ARG A 473 -7.71 -6.99 -9.89
CA ARG A 473 -6.73 -6.17 -10.61
C ARG A 473 -6.16 -6.83 -11.86
N VAL A 474 -6.07 -8.17 -11.90
CA VAL A 474 -5.61 -8.89 -13.11
C VAL A 474 -6.64 -8.82 -14.23
N LEU A 475 -7.93 -8.70 -13.89
CA LEU A 475 -9.05 -8.73 -14.84
C LEU A 475 -9.48 -7.34 -15.32
N TYR A 476 -8.91 -6.26 -14.80
CA TYR A 476 -9.24 -4.89 -15.22
C TYR A 476 -9.07 -4.68 -16.74
N MET A 477 -7.89 -4.94 -17.31
CA MET A 477 -7.70 -4.83 -18.77
C MET A 477 -8.49 -5.90 -19.57
N PRO A 478 -8.44 -7.20 -19.22
CA PRO A 478 -9.24 -8.24 -19.89
C PRO A 478 -10.74 -7.93 -19.97
N SER A 479 -11.30 -7.25 -18.96
CA SER A 479 -12.72 -6.91 -18.93
C SER A 479 -13.17 -6.00 -20.08
N MET A 480 -12.26 -5.23 -20.71
CA MET A 480 -12.58 -4.47 -21.92
C MET A 480 -13.01 -5.40 -23.05
N GLY A 481 -12.25 -6.48 -23.27
CA GLY A 481 -12.56 -7.50 -24.27
C GLY A 481 -13.87 -8.23 -23.97
N TYR A 482 -14.10 -8.57 -22.70
CA TYR A 482 -15.37 -9.12 -22.23
C TYR A 482 -16.56 -8.19 -22.54
N CYS A 483 -16.48 -6.91 -22.19
CA CYS A 483 -17.55 -5.94 -22.42
C CYS A 483 -17.87 -5.78 -23.92
N ILE A 484 -16.86 -5.84 -24.79
CA ILE A 484 -17.03 -5.82 -26.26
C ILE A 484 -17.80 -7.07 -26.71
N LEU A 485 -17.35 -8.26 -26.30
CA LEU A 485 -17.97 -9.54 -26.70
C LEU A 485 -19.40 -9.66 -26.18
N PHE A 486 -19.65 -9.24 -24.93
CA PHE A 486 -20.97 -9.25 -24.31
C PHE A 486 -21.96 -8.37 -25.08
N VAL A 487 -21.60 -7.11 -25.35
CA VAL A 487 -22.47 -6.17 -26.09
C VAL A 487 -22.65 -6.60 -27.55
N HIS A 488 -21.62 -7.16 -28.18
CA HIS A 488 -21.77 -7.76 -29.51
C HIS A 488 -22.78 -8.92 -29.50
N GLY A 489 -22.67 -9.83 -28.52
CA GLY A 489 -23.60 -10.94 -28.32
C GLY A 489 -25.03 -10.47 -28.09
N LEU A 490 -25.23 -9.47 -27.23
CA LEU A 490 -26.53 -8.83 -27.01
C LEU A 490 -27.11 -8.22 -28.31
N SER A 491 -26.28 -7.53 -29.09
CA SER A 491 -26.71 -6.94 -30.36
C SER A 491 -27.14 -8.02 -31.36
N LYS A 492 -26.43 -9.16 -31.41
CA LYS A 492 -26.80 -10.28 -32.29
C LYS A 492 -28.08 -10.95 -31.81
N LEU A 493 -28.20 -11.23 -30.53
CA LEU A 493 -29.40 -11.83 -29.96
C LEU A 493 -30.63 -10.94 -30.18
N CYS A 494 -30.49 -9.62 -30.05
CA CYS A 494 -31.57 -8.66 -30.32
C CYS A 494 -32.08 -8.75 -31.77
N THR A 495 -31.22 -9.06 -32.74
CA THR A 495 -31.64 -9.24 -34.14
C THR A 495 -32.44 -10.52 -34.39
N TRP A 496 -32.38 -11.49 -33.48
CA TRP A 496 -33.06 -12.79 -33.60
C TRP A 496 -34.38 -12.83 -32.82
N LEU A 497 -34.61 -11.86 -31.93
CA LEU A 497 -35.78 -11.79 -31.07
C LEU A 497 -36.89 -10.93 -31.68
N ASN A 498 -38.14 -11.32 -31.41
CA ASN A 498 -39.32 -10.49 -31.68
C ASN A 498 -39.33 -9.24 -30.79
N ARG A 499 -40.17 -8.24 -31.12
CA ARG A 499 -40.24 -6.95 -30.40
C ARG A 499 -40.38 -7.09 -28.87
N CYS A 500 -41.17 -8.05 -28.41
CA CYS A 500 -41.31 -8.35 -26.97
C CYS A 500 -39.97 -8.85 -26.40
N GLY A 501 -39.33 -9.84 -27.03
CA GLY A 501 -38.03 -10.37 -26.60
C GLY A 501 -36.90 -9.32 -26.61
N ALA A 502 -36.85 -8.45 -27.62
CA ALA A 502 -35.89 -7.34 -27.68
C ALA A 502 -36.11 -6.32 -26.56
N THR A 503 -37.38 -6.05 -26.20
CA THR A 503 -37.73 -5.17 -25.08
C THR A 503 -37.30 -5.82 -23.76
N THR A 504 -37.61 -7.09 -23.55
CA THR A 504 -37.17 -7.86 -22.37
C THR A 504 -35.66 -7.87 -22.25
N LEU A 505 -34.93 -8.14 -23.33
CA LEU A 505 -33.46 -8.12 -23.33
C LEU A 505 -32.90 -6.75 -22.94
N THR A 506 -33.51 -5.67 -23.44
CA THR A 506 -33.11 -4.31 -23.11
C THR A 506 -33.36 -4.01 -21.63
N VAL A 507 -34.53 -4.37 -21.09
CA VAL A 507 -34.87 -4.21 -19.67
C VAL A 507 -33.91 -5.02 -18.79
N SER A 508 -33.64 -6.28 -19.13
CA SER A 508 -32.68 -7.12 -18.42
C SER A 508 -31.27 -6.54 -18.45
N THR A 509 -30.84 -5.94 -19.57
CA THR A 509 -29.54 -5.27 -19.66
C THR A 509 -29.47 -4.05 -18.75
N VAL A 510 -30.53 -3.24 -18.69
CA VAL A 510 -30.60 -2.09 -17.78
C VAL A 510 -30.60 -2.54 -16.32
N LEU A 511 -31.35 -3.59 -15.98
CA LEU A 511 -31.34 -4.18 -14.65
C LEU A 511 -29.94 -4.67 -14.26
N LEU A 512 -29.24 -5.35 -15.18
CA LEU A 512 -27.87 -5.81 -14.96
C LEU A 512 -26.92 -4.63 -14.69
N LEU A 513 -27.01 -3.55 -15.45
CA LEU A 513 -26.20 -2.35 -15.22
C LEU A 513 -26.48 -1.73 -13.84
N LEU A 514 -27.74 -1.66 -13.42
CA LEU A 514 -28.10 -1.17 -12.08
C LEU A 514 -27.59 -2.09 -10.98
N LEU A 515 -27.69 -3.41 -11.15
CA LEU A 515 -27.15 -4.40 -10.22
C LEU A 515 -25.63 -4.30 -10.11
N PHE A 516 -24.94 -4.11 -11.23
CA PHE A 516 -23.50 -3.90 -11.27
C PHE A 516 -23.12 -2.59 -10.58
N SER A 517 -23.79 -1.47 -10.89
CA SER A 517 -23.58 -0.20 -10.16
C SER A 517 -23.78 -0.36 -8.66
N TRP A 518 -24.88 -0.99 -8.22
CA TRP A 518 -25.14 -1.22 -6.80
C TRP A 518 -24.07 -2.10 -6.15
N LYS A 519 -23.68 -3.21 -6.80
CA LYS A 519 -22.64 -4.11 -6.31
C LYS A 519 -21.29 -3.40 -6.22
N THR A 520 -20.94 -2.55 -7.19
CA THR A 520 -19.71 -1.74 -7.18
C THR A 520 -19.71 -0.75 -6.02
N VAL A 521 -20.80 -0.01 -5.81
CA VAL A 521 -20.94 0.91 -4.66
C VAL A 521 -20.76 0.16 -3.34
N LYS A 522 -21.41 -0.99 -3.19
CA LYS A 522 -21.29 -1.83 -1.99
C LYS A 522 -19.87 -2.39 -1.82
N GLN A 523 -19.24 -2.82 -2.89
CA GLN A 523 -17.88 -3.37 -2.84
C GLN A 523 -16.86 -2.30 -2.45
N ASN A 524 -17.08 -1.04 -2.83
CA ASN A 524 -16.21 0.08 -2.44
C ASN A 524 -16.25 0.37 -0.93
N GLU A 525 -17.31 0.00 -0.20
CA GLU A 525 -17.35 0.15 1.26
C GLU A 525 -16.29 -0.70 1.96
N ILE A 526 -15.89 -1.82 1.35
CA ILE A 526 -14.86 -2.72 1.89
C ILE A 526 -13.48 -2.06 1.84
N TRP A 527 -13.25 -1.14 0.90
CA TRP A 527 -11.97 -0.46 0.72
C TRP A 527 -11.83 0.79 1.60
N LEU A 528 -12.78 1.06 2.50
CA LEU A 528 -12.74 2.25 3.36
C LEU A 528 -11.68 2.13 4.47
N SER A 529 -11.47 0.93 5.02
CA SER A 529 -10.56 0.72 6.15
C SER A 529 -9.91 -0.66 6.14
N ARG A 530 -8.79 -0.82 6.85
CA ARG A 530 -8.13 -2.14 7.01
C ARG A 530 -9.05 -3.16 7.68
N GLU A 531 -9.85 -2.72 8.65
CA GLU A 531 -10.80 -3.57 9.35
C GLU A 531 -11.89 -4.12 8.41
N SER A 532 -12.48 -3.25 7.58
CA SER A 532 -13.54 -3.66 6.64
C SER A 532 -13.03 -4.66 5.58
N LEU A 533 -11.78 -4.51 5.11
CA LEU A 533 -11.11 -5.51 4.27
C LEU A 533 -10.99 -6.87 4.97
N PHE A 534 -10.48 -6.91 6.19
CA PHE A 534 -10.24 -8.19 6.88
C PHE A 534 -11.55 -8.90 7.27
N ARG A 535 -12.61 -8.15 7.59
CA ARG A 535 -13.94 -8.71 7.89
C ARG A 535 -14.56 -9.47 6.70
N LEU A 536 -14.11 -9.22 5.47
CA LEU A 536 -14.57 -9.96 4.29
C LEU A 536 -14.17 -11.44 4.31
N TYR A 537 -13.14 -11.82 5.10
CA TYR A 537 -12.63 -13.19 5.19
C TYR A 537 -12.74 -13.78 6.60
N PRO A 538 -13.96 -14.11 7.07
CA PRO A 538 -14.13 -14.77 8.36
C PRO A 538 -13.53 -16.19 8.40
N ARG A 539 -13.02 -16.70 7.27
CA ARG A 539 -12.38 -18.01 7.13
C ARG A 539 -10.91 -17.96 6.69
N HIS A 540 -10.27 -16.79 6.68
CA HIS A 540 -8.84 -16.68 6.37
C HIS A 540 -8.04 -16.41 7.64
N ALA A 541 -7.10 -17.29 7.96
CA ALA A 541 -6.38 -17.24 9.23
C ALA A 541 -5.58 -15.94 9.42
N SER A 542 -4.90 -15.43 8.39
CA SER A 542 -4.13 -14.19 8.49
C SER A 542 -5.01 -12.95 8.67
N ALA A 543 -6.20 -12.92 8.03
CA ALA A 543 -7.16 -11.83 8.19
C ALA A 543 -7.74 -11.81 9.60
N LEU A 544 -8.10 -12.98 10.13
CA LEU A 544 -8.54 -13.12 11.52
C LEU A 544 -7.42 -12.70 12.49
N ASN A 545 -6.18 -13.13 12.26
CA ASN A 545 -5.04 -12.67 13.05
C ASN A 545 -4.91 -11.13 13.02
N ASN A 546 -5.03 -10.51 11.86
CA ASN A 546 -4.94 -9.05 11.75
C ASN A 546 -6.17 -8.34 12.35
N LEU A 547 -7.36 -8.93 12.34
CA LEU A 547 -8.51 -8.41 13.08
C LEU A 547 -8.25 -8.43 14.59
N GLY A 548 -7.63 -9.51 15.08
CA GLY A 548 -7.23 -9.64 16.47
C GLY A 548 -6.24 -8.56 16.91
N THR A 549 -5.31 -8.13 16.04
CA THR A 549 -4.36 -7.06 16.37
C THR A 549 -4.96 -5.66 16.27
N LEU A 550 -6.06 -5.48 15.53
CA LEU A 550 -6.73 -4.20 15.37
C LEU A 550 -7.75 -3.91 16.48
N THR A 551 -8.42 -4.95 17.02
CA THR A 551 -9.41 -4.75 18.07
C THR A 551 -8.76 -4.40 19.41
N ARG A 552 -9.38 -3.45 20.12
CA ARG A 552 -8.99 -3.08 21.49
C ARG A 552 -9.59 -4.03 22.54
N ASP A 553 -10.63 -4.76 22.18
CA ASP A 553 -11.27 -5.73 23.07
C ASP A 553 -10.44 -7.02 23.10
N THR A 554 -9.82 -7.27 24.26
CA THR A 554 -9.00 -8.46 24.48
C THR A 554 -9.76 -9.78 24.33
N ALA A 555 -11.06 -9.81 24.63
CA ALA A 555 -11.88 -11.00 24.46
C ALA A 555 -12.14 -11.29 22.98
N GLU A 556 -12.45 -10.25 22.21
CA GLU A 556 -12.63 -10.34 20.76
C GLU A 556 -11.32 -10.72 20.06
N ALA A 557 -10.19 -10.11 20.46
CA ALA A 557 -8.86 -10.44 19.95
C ALA A 557 -8.55 -11.92 20.14
N LYS A 558 -8.79 -12.43 21.36
CA LYS A 558 -8.59 -13.85 21.70
C LYS A 558 -9.44 -14.76 20.80
N MET A 559 -10.71 -14.43 20.61
CA MET A 559 -11.61 -15.19 19.73
C MET A 559 -11.06 -15.24 18.30
N TYR A 560 -10.60 -14.11 17.75
CA TYR A 560 -10.02 -14.06 16.41
C TYR A 560 -8.76 -14.90 16.28
N TYR A 561 -7.82 -14.80 17.23
CA TYR A 561 -6.60 -15.63 17.20
C TYR A 561 -6.93 -17.12 17.31
N GLN A 562 -7.83 -17.51 18.21
CA GLN A 562 -8.28 -18.90 18.32
C GLN A 562 -8.94 -19.39 17.04
N ARG A 563 -9.76 -18.55 16.39
CA ARG A 563 -10.39 -18.91 15.12
C ARG A 563 -9.36 -19.04 13.99
N ALA A 564 -8.35 -18.17 13.95
CA ALA A 564 -7.24 -18.28 13.02
C ALA A 564 -6.50 -19.62 13.19
N LEU A 565 -6.23 -20.03 14.43
CA LEU A 565 -5.56 -21.29 14.75
C LEU A 565 -6.43 -22.53 14.52
N GLN A 566 -7.76 -22.43 14.65
CA GLN A 566 -8.67 -23.51 14.24
C GLN A 566 -8.61 -23.77 12.73
N LEU A 567 -8.43 -22.71 11.93
CA LEU A 567 -8.33 -22.83 10.47
C LEU A 567 -6.92 -23.24 10.03
N HIS A 568 -5.90 -22.71 10.70
CA HIS A 568 -4.50 -23.03 10.42
C HIS A 568 -3.71 -23.16 11.74
N PRO A 569 -3.61 -24.38 12.32
CA PRO A 569 -2.96 -24.60 13.61
C PRO A 569 -1.49 -24.21 13.69
N GLN A 570 -0.79 -24.18 12.55
CA GLN A 570 0.64 -23.86 12.44
C GLN A 570 0.90 -22.37 12.15
N HIS A 571 -0.12 -21.51 12.26
CA HIS A 571 0.01 -20.10 11.94
C HIS A 571 0.83 -19.35 13.00
N ASN A 572 2.15 -19.29 12.80
CA ASN A 572 3.13 -18.69 13.73
C ASN A 572 2.72 -17.33 14.32
N ARG A 573 2.31 -16.35 13.50
CA ARG A 573 1.93 -15.01 13.99
C ARG A 573 0.69 -15.02 14.90
N ALA A 574 -0.25 -15.93 14.67
CA ALA A 574 -1.44 -16.06 15.49
C ALA A 574 -1.11 -16.74 16.83
N LEU A 575 -0.21 -17.74 16.81
CA LEU A 575 0.36 -18.34 18.03
C LEU A 575 1.09 -17.27 18.86
N PHE A 576 1.94 -16.47 18.22
CA PHE A 576 2.65 -15.35 18.86
C PHE A 576 1.71 -14.31 19.48
N ASN A 577 0.74 -13.81 18.71
CA ASN A 577 -0.18 -12.80 19.19
C ASN A 577 -1.08 -13.31 20.33
N LEU A 578 -1.56 -14.55 20.21
CA LEU A 578 -2.30 -15.19 21.30
C LEU A 578 -1.40 -15.40 22.53
N GLY A 579 -0.15 -15.84 22.34
CA GLY A 579 0.82 -15.99 23.42
C GLY A 579 1.07 -14.67 24.18
N ASN A 580 1.29 -13.57 23.46
CA ASN A 580 1.46 -12.25 24.07
C ASN A 580 0.19 -11.74 24.76
N LEU A 581 -1.00 -12.06 24.23
CA LEU A 581 -2.26 -11.75 24.89
C LEU A 581 -2.45 -12.57 26.18
N LEU A 582 -2.04 -13.84 26.20
CA LEU A 582 -2.09 -14.66 27.42
C LEU A 582 -1.03 -14.21 28.44
N LYS A 583 0.14 -13.76 27.98
CA LYS A 583 1.16 -13.13 28.84
C LYS A 583 0.58 -11.94 29.59
N SER A 584 -0.12 -11.02 28.91
CA SER A 584 -0.74 -9.85 29.56
C SER A 584 -1.92 -10.20 30.48
N GLN A 585 -2.49 -11.41 30.36
CA GLN A 585 -3.50 -11.96 31.26
C GLN A 585 -2.91 -12.79 32.41
N GLU A 586 -1.59 -12.70 32.66
CA GLU A 586 -0.86 -13.48 33.68
C GLU A 586 -0.89 -15.01 33.49
N LYS A 587 -1.31 -15.49 32.31
CA LYS A 587 -1.33 -16.92 31.95
C LYS A 587 0.00 -17.36 31.33
N LYS A 588 1.06 -17.25 32.12
CA LYS A 588 2.45 -17.33 31.65
C LYS A 588 2.83 -18.68 31.01
N GLU A 589 2.41 -19.81 31.58
CA GLU A 589 2.76 -21.15 31.04
C GLU A 589 2.08 -21.47 29.70
N GLU A 590 0.80 -21.08 29.55
CA GLU A 590 0.10 -21.19 28.26
C GLU A 590 0.79 -20.31 27.20
N ALA A 591 1.19 -19.09 27.59
CA ALA A 591 1.91 -18.16 26.71
C ALA A 591 3.27 -18.70 26.25
N ILE A 592 4.06 -19.29 27.17
CA ILE A 592 5.35 -19.92 26.85
C ILE A 592 5.17 -21.03 25.82
N THR A 593 4.13 -21.87 25.98
CA THR A 593 3.84 -22.97 25.05
C THR A 593 3.54 -22.44 23.64
N LEU A 594 2.65 -21.44 23.54
CA LEU A 594 2.30 -20.84 22.24
C LEU A 594 3.47 -20.12 21.57
N LEU A 595 4.31 -19.42 22.34
CA LEU A 595 5.50 -18.75 21.82
C LEU A 595 6.56 -19.76 21.33
N LYS A 596 6.75 -20.89 22.02
CA LYS A 596 7.58 -22.00 21.55
C LYS A 596 7.05 -22.59 20.24
N ASP A 597 5.74 -22.81 20.14
CA ASP A 597 5.12 -23.29 18.89
C ASP A 597 5.25 -22.26 17.76
N SER A 598 5.12 -20.96 18.05
CA SER A 598 5.36 -19.90 17.07
C SER A 598 6.77 -19.97 16.49
N ILE A 599 7.79 -20.17 17.34
CA ILE A 599 9.18 -20.33 16.91
C ILE A 599 9.35 -21.62 16.09
N LYS A 600 8.75 -22.72 16.53
CA LYS A 600 8.82 -24.02 15.84
C LYS A 600 8.27 -23.94 14.41
N TYR A 601 7.13 -23.29 14.21
CA TYR A 601 6.52 -23.13 12.88
C TYR A 601 7.02 -21.89 12.13
N GLY A 602 7.87 -21.06 12.75
CA GLY A 602 8.40 -19.82 12.19
C GLY A 602 9.79 -19.49 12.76
N PRO A 603 10.83 -20.26 12.40
CA PRO A 603 12.16 -20.12 13.02
C PRO A 603 12.83 -18.78 12.71
N GLU A 604 12.44 -18.10 11.63
CA GLU A 604 12.95 -16.76 11.24
C GLU A 604 12.14 -15.60 11.87
N PHE A 605 11.26 -15.88 12.83
CA PHE A 605 10.41 -14.86 13.44
C PHE A 605 11.03 -14.27 14.72
N ALA A 606 11.89 -13.25 14.55
CA ALA A 606 12.66 -12.61 15.62
C ALA A 606 11.82 -12.12 16.84
N ASP A 607 10.63 -11.57 16.60
CA ASP A 607 9.76 -11.06 17.67
C ASP A 607 9.32 -12.15 18.65
N ALA A 608 9.11 -13.38 18.15
CA ALA A 608 8.72 -14.52 18.98
C ALA A 608 9.84 -14.94 19.94
N TYR A 609 11.11 -14.91 19.51
CA TYR A 609 12.24 -15.15 20.40
C TYR A 609 12.35 -14.07 21.47
N SER A 610 12.26 -12.78 21.09
CA SER A 610 12.31 -11.67 22.03
C SER A 610 11.20 -11.78 23.09
N SER A 611 9.98 -12.08 22.66
CA SER A 611 8.82 -12.19 23.56
C SER A 611 8.93 -13.39 24.51
N LEU A 612 9.37 -14.55 24.01
CA LEU A 612 9.60 -15.74 24.83
C LEU A 612 10.72 -15.52 25.84
N ALA A 613 11.86 -14.97 25.41
CA ALA A 613 13.00 -14.74 26.29
C ALA A 613 12.68 -13.68 27.36
N SER A 614 11.99 -12.59 26.99
CA SER A 614 11.49 -11.60 27.95
C SER A 614 10.54 -12.23 28.99
N LEU A 615 9.60 -13.08 28.55
CA LEU A 615 8.68 -13.76 29.48
C LEU A 615 9.41 -14.73 30.43
N LEU A 616 10.44 -15.43 29.94
CA LEU A 616 11.27 -16.30 30.79
C LEU A 616 12.10 -15.49 31.79
N ALA A 617 12.65 -14.35 31.37
CA ALA A 617 13.38 -13.45 32.25
C ALA A 617 12.50 -12.86 33.37
N GLU A 618 11.24 -12.52 33.06
CA GLU A 618 10.23 -12.10 34.06
C GLU A 618 9.89 -13.20 35.09
N GLN A 619 10.13 -14.47 34.75
CA GLN A 619 10.03 -15.61 35.68
C GLN A 619 11.37 -15.96 36.35
N GLU A 620 12.38 -15.09 36.25
CA GLU A 620 13.75 -15.31 36.76
C GLU A 620 14.48 -16.52 36.14
N ARG A 621 13.97 -17.05 35.01
CA ARG A 621 14.57 -18.18 34.27
C ARG A 621 15.64 -17.69 33.29
N PHE A 622 16.63 -16.97 33.82
CA PHE A 622 17.62 -16.23 33.01
C PHE A 622 18.43 -17.11 32.05
N LYS A 623 18.80 -18.33 32.46
CA LYS A 623 19.55 -19.26 31.60
C LYS A 623 18.76 -19.66 30.35
N GLU A 624 17.48 -20.01 30.51
CA GLU A 624 16.61 -20.35 29.39
C GLU A 624 16.37 -19.13 28.50
N ALA A 625 16.18 -17.94 29.08
CA ALA A 625 16.03 -16.71 28.31
C ALA A 625 17.28 -16.44 27.44
N GLU A 626 18.49 -16.62 27.99
CA GLU A 626 19.74 -16.45 27.27
C GLU A 626 19.86 -17.45 26.10
N GLU A 627 19.53 -18.73 26.32
CA GLU A 627 19.52 -19.76 25.27
C GLU A 627 18.56 -19.42 24.12
N ILE A 628 17.37 -18.89 24.44
CA ILE A 628 16.40 -18.45 23.44
C ILE A 628 16.93 -17.26 22.64
N TYR A 629 17.54 -16.25 23.27
CA TYR A 629 18.16 -15.14 22.55
C TYR A 629 19.28 -15.61 21.62
N GLN A 630 20.18 -16.47 22.10
CA GLN A 630 21.28 -17.00 21.30
C GLN A 630 20.77 -17.83 20.12
N THR A 631 19.73 -18.64 20.32
CA THR A 631 19.08 -19.42 19.25
C THR A 631 18.40 -18.49 18.24
N GLY A 632 17.71 -17.46 18.71
CA GLY A 632 17.10 -16.45 17.85
C GLY A 632 18.11 -15.73 16.98
N ILE A 633 19.27 -15.33 17.51
CA ILE A 633 20.34 -14.68 16.73
C ILE A 633 20.92 -15.63 15.67
N LYS A 634 21.03 -16.93 15.96
CA LYS A 634 21.47 -17.92 14.97
C LYS A 634 20.48 -18.07 13.81
N ASN A 635 19.18 -18.05 14.09
CA ASN A 635 18.13 -18.22 13.08
C ASN A 635 17.76 -16.90 12.37
N CYS A 636 17.97 -15.76 13.02
CA CYS A 636 17.63 -14.42 12.54
C CYS A 636 18.86 -13.49 12.60
N PRO A 637 19.96 -13.79 11.90
CA PRO A 637 21.24 -13.06 12.05
C PRO A 637 21.16 -11.58 11.64
N ASP A 638 20.19 -11.23 10.79
CA ASP A 638 20.01 -9.87 10.27
C ASP A 638 19.04 -9.03 11.12
N SER A 639 18.50 -9.58 12.22
CA SER A 639 17.53 -8.86 13.06
C SER A 639 18.21 -7.88 14.02
N SER A 640 18.17 -6.60 13.69
CA SER A 640 18.71 -5.54 14.55
C SER A 640 17.95 -5.43 15.88
N ASP A 641 16.61 -5.58 15.86
CA ASP A 641 15.77 -5.50 17.06
C ASP A 641 16.07 -6.63 18.06
N LEU A 642 16.35 -7.84 17.56
CA LEU A 642 16.69 -8.98 18.41
C LEU A 642 18.03 -8.77 19.13
N HIS A 643 19.03 -8.21 18.42
CA HIS A 643 20.29 -7.80 19.05
C HIS A 643 20.08 -6.72 20.12
N ASN A 644 19.24 -5.71 19.84
CA ASN A 644 18.91 -4.68 20.82
C ASN A 644 18.23 -5.26 22.07
N ASN A 645 17.22 -6.12 21.89
CA ASN A 645 16.47 -6.72 23.00
C ASN A 645 17.35 -7.63 23.85
N TYR A 646 18.27 -8.37 23.23
CA TYR A 646 19.24 -9.17 23.97
C TYR A 646 20.24 -8.28 24.73
N GLY A 647 20.66 -7.16 24.15
CA GLY A 647 21.45 -6.13 24.85
C GLY A 647 20.74 -5.60 26.10
N VAL A 648 19.44 -5.33 26.02
CA VAL A 648 18.63 -4.90 27.20
C VAL A 648 18.63 -5.98 28.27
N PHE A 649 18.35 -7.23 27.90
CA PHE A 649 18.39 -8.37 28.83
C PHE A 649 19.77 -8.53 29.50
N LEU A 650 20.86 -8.34 28.77
CA LEU A 650 22.22 -8.42 29.32
C LEU A 650 22.50 -7.30 30.33
N VAL A 651 22.01 -6.08 30.10
CA VAL A 651 22.11 -4.99 31.08
C VAL A 651 21.32 -5.35 32.34
N ASP A 652 20.09 -5.81 32.20
CA ASP A 652 19.20 -6.14 33.32
C ASP A 652 19.70 -7.33 34.15
N THR A 653 20.50 -8.21 33.55
CA THR A 653 21.14 -9.37 34.23
C THR A 653 22.57 -9.11 34.70
N GLY A 654 23.06 -7.87 34.60
CA GLY A 654 24.36 -7.48 35.17
C GLY A 654 25.58 -7.80 34.30
N LEU A 655 25.41 -7.88 32.97
CA LEU A 655 26.47 -8.15 31.98
C LEU A 655 26.61 -6.99 30.96
N PRO A 656 26.88 -5.75 31.41
CA PRO A 656 26.88 -4.56 30.55
C PRO A 656 27.93 -4.60 29.43
N GLU A 657 29.07 -5.26 29.62
CA GLU A 657 30.14 -5.31 28.61
C GLU A 657 29.71 -6.10 27.38
N LYS A 658 28.97 -7.21 27.58
CA LYS A 658 28.39 -7.99 26.47
C LYS A 658 27.30 -7.20 25.76
N ALA A 659 26.51 -6.42 26.50
CA ALA A 659 25.42 -5.62 25.94
C ALA A 659 25.92 -4.58 24.91
N VAL A 660 27.09 -3.96 25.16
CA VAL A 660 27.71 -3.01 24.22
C VAL A 660 27.91 -3.64 22.84
N ALA A 661 28.44 -4.85 22.78
CA ALA A 661 28.67 -5.55 21.51
C ALA A 661 27.36 -5.81 20.76
N HIS A 662 26.29 -6.18 21.47
CA HIS A 662 24.98 -6.40 20.86
C HIS A 662 24.33 -5.12 20.36
N TYR A 663 24.40 -4.01 21.12
CA TYR A 663 23.91 -2.72 20.63
C TYR A 663 24.70 -2.22 19.41
N GLN A 664 26.03 -2.35 19.42
CA GLN A 664 26.86 -2.00 18.27
C GLN A 664 26.51 -2.84 17.03
N GLN A 665 26.29 -4.15 17.21
CA GLN A 665 25.85 -5.02 16.12
C GLN A 665 24.46 -4.65 15.59
N ALA A 666 23.50 -4.30 16.47
CA ALA A 666 22.18 -3.81 16.07
C ALA A 666 22.30 -2.55 15.19
N ILE A 667 23.15 -1.60 15.57
CA ILE A 667 23.41 -0.36 14.83
C ILE A 667 24.15 -0.62 13.51
N LYS A 668 25.03 -1.62 13.47
CA LYS A 668 25.73 -2.04 12.26
C LYS A 668 24.76 -2.65 11.24
N LEU A 669 23.85 -3.52 11.69
CA LEU A 669 22.81 -4.13 10.85
C LEU A 669 21.81 -3.08 10.36
N SER A 670 21.42 -2.16 11.23
CA SER A 670 20.49 -1.07 10.91
C SER A 670 21.03 0.28 11.39
N PRO A 671 21.71 1.05 10.50
CA PRO A 671 22.22 2.38 10.84
C PRO A 671 21.14 3.41 11.23
N SER A 672 19.87 3.11 10.97
CA SER A 672 18.72 3.93 11.37
C SER A 672 18.06 3.49 12.70
N HIS A 673 18.64 2.53 13.40
CA HIS A 673 18.10 1.99 14.66
C HIS A 673 18.39 2.90 15.87
N HIS A 674 17.69 4.03 15.93
CA HIS A 674 17.82 5.03 17.00
C HIS A 674 17.57 4.46 18.42
N VAL A 675 16.71 3.44 18.58
CA VAL A 675 16.45 2.81 19.88
C VAL A 675 17.71 2.15 20.44
N ALA A 676 18.45 1.38 19.62
CA ALA A 676 19.71 0.78 20.04
C ALA A 676 20.78 1.84 20.37
N MET A 677 20.82 2.95 19.64
CA MET A 677 21.71 4.08 19.93
C MET A 677 21.38 4.73 21.29
N VAL A 678 20.09 4.95 21.58
CA VAL A 678 19.65 5.49 22.88
C VAL A 678 19.98 4.53 24.01
N ASN A 679 19.73 3.23 23.83
CA ASN A 679 20.06 2.23 24.86
C ASN A 679 21.57 2.14 25.12
N LEU A 680 22.39 2.22 24.07
CA LEU A 680 23.84 2.30 24.20
C LEU A 680 24.28 3.58 24.92
N GLY A 681 23.69 4.73 24.59
CA GLY A 681 23.95 6.00 25.29
C GLY A 681 23.55 5.94 26.77
N ARG A 682 22.43 5.30 27.10
CA ARG A 682 22.00 5.08 28.50
C ARG A 682 22.99 4.20 29.25
N LEU A 683 23.49 3.15 28.60
CA LEU A 683 24.49 2.27 29.17
C LEU A 683 25.79 3.02 29.47
N TYR A 684 26.34 3.77 28.50
CA TYR A 684 27.54 4.59 28.74
C TYR A 684 27.35 5.61 29.86
N ARG A 685 26.17 6.25 29.95
CA ARG A 685 25.85 7.17 31.06
C ARG A 685 25.88 6.44 32.40
N SER A 686 25.35 5.22 32.49
CA SER A 686 25.37 4.42 33.72
C SER A 686 26.78 4.00 34.15
N LEU A 687 27.71 3.87 33.18
CA LEU A 687 29.13 3.60 33.41
C LEU A 687 29.93 4.87 33.74
N GLY A 688 29.31 6.04 33.75
CA GLY A 688 29.97 7.34 33.98
C GLY A 688 30.65 7.94 32.75
N GLU A 689 30.59 7.28 31.59
CA GLU A 689 31.15 7.75 30.33
C GLU A 689 30.22 8.75 29.61
N ASN A 690 30.02 9.91 30.25
CA ASN A 690 29.06 10.92 29.80
C ASN A 690 29.35 11.46 28.38
N SER A 691 30.62 11.55 27.98
CA SER A 691 31.01 11.99 26.63
C SER A 691 30.54 11.01 25.54
N MET A 692 30.69 9.71 25.77
CA MET A 692 30.21 8.67 24.85
C MET A 692 28.69 8.65 24.80
N ALA A 693 28.04 8.80 25.96
CA ALA A 693 26.58 8.89 26.03
C ALA A 693 26.03 10.04 25.17
N GLU A 694 26.65 11.23 25.27
CA GLU A 694 26.27 12.39 24.47
C GLU A 694 26.42 12.15 22.96
N GLU A 695 27.54 11.55 22.54
CA GLU A 695 27.78 11.23 21.12
C GLU A 695 26.68 10.33 20.55
N TRP A 696 26.32 9.27 21.27
CA TRP A 696 25.28 8.34 20.83
C TRP A 696 23.89 8.96 20.81
N TYR A 697 23.54 9.81 21.79
CA TYR A 697 22.28 10.55 21.76
C TYR A 697 22.22 11.54 20.59
N LYS A 698 23.31 12.27 20.31
CA LYS A 698 23.38 13.18 19.16
C LYS A 698 23.27 12.42 17.84
N ARG A 699 23.90 11.25 17.72
CA ARG A 699 23.76 10.38 16.55
C ARG A 699 22.33 9.86 16.38
N ALA A 700 21.66 9.48 17.47
CA ALA A 700 20.25 9.10 17.43
C ALA A 700 19.36 10.25 16.93
N LEU A 701 19.63 11.50 17.34
CA LEU A 701 18.89 12.69 16.88
C LEU A 701 19.09 13.00 15.40
N GLN A 702 20.25 12.69 14.82
CA GLN A 702 20.48 12.82 13.37
C GLN A 702 19.63 11.84 12.56
N VAL A 703 19.25 10.71 13.16
CA VAL A 703 18.42 9.67 12.53
C VAL A 703 16.93 9.94 12.73
N ALA A 704 16.54 10.26 13.96
CA ALA A 704 15.15 10.51 14.33
C ALA A 704 15.07 11.65 15.34
N HIS A 705 14.21 12.62 15.06
CA HIS A 705 14.01 13.78 15.92
C HIS A 705 12.76 13.56 16.79
N LYS A 706 12.93 13.01 18.00
CA LYS A 706 11.84 12.60 18.90
C LYS A 706 12.12 12.97 20.36
N ALA A 707 11.05 13.25 21.11
CA ALA A 707 11.10 13.52 22.54
C ALA A 707 11.75 12.38 23.36
N GLU A 708 11.55 11.12 22.94
CA GLU A 708 12.15 9.92 23.56
C GLU A 708 13.69 9.92 23.54
N ILE A 709 14.29 10.65 22.60
CA ILE A 709 15.75 10.78 22.44
C ILE A 709 16.24 12.07 23.13
N LEU A 710 15.49 13.16 23.01
CA LEU A 710 15.80 14.43 23.67
C LEU A 710 15.77 14.30 25.19
N SER A 711 14.82 13.56 25.75
CA SER A 711 14.67 13.38 27.21
C SER A 711 15.93 12.85 27.90
N PRO A 712 16.53 11.71 27.50
CA PRO A 712 17.76 11.23 28.12
C PRO A 712 18.98 12.12 27.86
N LEU A 713 19.02 12.87 26.75
CA LEU A 713 20.06 13.87 26.49
C LEU A 713 19.93 15.09 27.42
N GLY A 714 18.71 15.61 27.60
CA GLY A 714 18.42 16.69 28.55
C GLY A 714 18.78 16.27 29.98
N ALA A 715 18.49 15.02 30.35
CA ALA A 715 18.86 14.48 31.66
C ALA A 715 20.37 14.37 31.83
N LEU A 716 21.11 14.02 30.76
CA LEU A 716 22.57 13.99 30.77
C LEU A 716 23.15 15.40 31.02
N TYR A 717 22.64 16.41 30.32
CA TYR A 717 23.07 17.80 30.49
C TYR A 717 22.72 18.35 31.86
N TYR A 718 21.52 18.08 32.36
CA TYR A 718 21.11 18.48 33.71
C TYR A 718 22.05 17.89 34.78
N ASN A 719 22.33 16.58 34.71
CA ASN A 719 23.18 15.90 35.69
C ASN A 719 24.67 16.29 35.60
N THR A 720 25.11 16.81 34.45
CA THR A 720 26.48 17.30 34.26
C THR A 720 26.62 18.80 34.52
N GLY A 721 25.55 19.47 34.98
CA GLY A 721 25.55 20.91 35.30
C GLY A 721 25.45 21.84 34.10
N ARG A 722 25.25 21.29 32.89
CA ARG A 722 25.09 22.05 31.63
C ARG A 722 23.65 22.51 31.46
N TYR A 723 23.19 23.36 32.38
CA TYR A 723 21.76 23.72 32.50
C TYR A 723 21.22 24.49 31.29
N GLU A 724 22.02 25.32 30.63
CA GLU A 724 21.59 26.06 29.43
C GLU A 724 21.25 25.11 28.27
N GLU A 725 22.06 24.08 28.06
CA GLU A 725 21.80 23.07 27.03
C GLU A 725 20.64 22.16 27.43
N ALA A 726 20.54 21.80 28.71
CA ALA A 726 19.39 21.06 29.23
C ALA A 726 18.09 21.84 28.99
N LEU A 727 18.10 23.17 29.19
CA LEU A 727 16.94 24.04 28.96
C LEU A 727 16.50 23.98 27.49
N GLN A 728 17.43 24.15 26.55
CA GLN A 728 17.14 24.10 25.12
C GLN A 728 16.53 22.75 24.72
N ILE A 729 17.14 21.65 25.16
CA ILE A 729 16.68 20.29 24.83
C ILE A 729 15.30 20.00 25.42
N TYR A 730 15.04 20.39 26.67
CA TYR A 730 13.73 20.17 27.28
C TYR A 730 12.64 21.08 26.74
N GLN A 731 12.97 22.31 26.31
CA GLN A 731 12.03 23.17 25.58
C GLN A 731 11.60 22.53 24.26
N GLU A 732 12.57 22.02 23.49
CA GLU A 732 12.31 21.31 22.24
C GLU A 732 11.49 20.03 22.48
N ALA A 733 11.85 19.22 23.47
CA ALA A 733 11.12 18.00 23.81
C ALA A 733 9.67 18.28 24.22
N ALA A 734 9.45 19.30 25.06
CA ALA A 734 8.12 19.71 25.48
C ALA A 734 7.29 20.30 24.33
N ALA A 735 7.92 20.96 23.36
CA ALA A 735 7.23 21.44 22.15
C ALA A 735 6.76 20.29 21.25
N LEU A 736 7.55 19.20 21.16
CA LEU A 736 7.17 18.00 20.42
C LEU A 736 6.04 17.20 21.10
N GLN A 737 6.02 17.16 22.44
CA GLN A 737 4.97 16.48 23.22
C GLN A 737 4.42 17.36 24.35
N PRO A 738 3.57 18.35 24.04
CA PRO A 738 3.08 19.33 25.03
C PRO A 738 2.26 18.71 26.16
N SER A 739 1.63 17.56 25.91
CA SER A 739 0.82 16.84 26.91
C SER A 739 1.65 15.98 27.85
N GLN A 740 2.92 15.69 27.54
CA GLN A 740 3.73 14.80 28.37
C GLN A 740 4.21 15.52 29.64
N ARG A 741 3.66 15.10 30.79
CA ARG A 741 3.92 15.73 32.09
C ARG A 741 5.39 15.68 32.48
N GLU A 742 6.05 14.53 32.30
CA GLU A 742 7.41 14.31 32.77
C GLU A 742 8.40 15.29 32.11
N LEU A 743 8.20 15.63 30.84
CA LEU A 743 9.02 16.62 30.12
C LEU A 743 8.78 18.04 30.62
N ARG A 744 7.51 18.42 30.83
CA ARG A 744 7.17 19.74 31.38
C ARG A 744 7.72 19.91 32.79
N LEU A 745 7.68 18.85 33.60
CA LEU A 745 8.25 18.87 34.94
C LEU A 745 9.78 18.96 34.91
N ALA A 746 10.45 18.20 34.03
CA ALA A 746 11.90 18.31 33.85
C ALA A 746 12.32 19.72 33.39
N LEU A 747 11.56 20.33 32.47
CA LEU A 747 11.76 21.71 32.05
C LEU A 747 11.60 22.70 33.21
N ALA A 748 10.52 22.57 34.00
CA ALA A 748 10.31 23.40 35.18
C ALA A 748 11.44 23.25 36.22
N GLN A 749 11.98 22.03 36.37
CA GLN A 749 13.10 21.76 37.24
C GLN A 749 14.38 22.47 36.77
N VAL A 750 14.68 22.45 35.46
CA VAL A 750 15.82 23.19 34.90
C VAL A 750 15.66 24.70 35.12
N LEU A 751 14.47 25.25 34.85
CA LEU A 751 14.15 26.66 35.08
C LEU A 751 14.36 27.07 36.55
N ALA A 752 13.93 26.23 37.50
CA ALA A 752 14.09 26.48 38.93
C ALA A 752 15.57 26.46 39.36
N VAL A 753 16.39 25.61 38.77
CA VAL A 753 17.84 25.55 39.03
C VAL A 753 18.55 26.78 38.45
N MET A 754 18.16 27.22 37.26
CA MET A 754 18.69 28.44 36.61
C MET A 754 18.22 29.75 37.26
N GLY A 755 17.38 29.70 38.29
CA GLY A 755 16.91 30.89 39.01
C GLY A 755 15.68 31.56 38.39
N GLN A 756 15.11 31.00 37.32
CA GLN A 756 13.86 31.46 36.70
C GLN A 756 12.64 30.94 37.47
N THR A 757 12.60 31.23 38.78
CA THR A 757 11.67 30.64 39.74
C THR A 757 10.20 30.99 39.47
N LYS A 758 9.91 32.17 38.93
CA LYS A 758 8.53 32.58 38.58
C LYS A 758 7.94 31.75 37.45
N GLU A 759 8.73 31.47 36.41
CA GLU A 759 8.28 30.67 35.28
C GLU A 759 8.16 29.20 35.66
N ALA A 760 9.13 28.68 36.41
CA ALA A 760 9.08 27.34 36.98
C ALA A 760 7.82 27.15 37.84
N GLU A 761 7.54 28.08 38.75
CA GLU A 761 6.34 28.04 39.60
C GLU A 761 5.05 28.03 38.76
N LYS A 762 4.94 28.93 37.78
CA LYS A 762 3.77 29.00 36.90
C LYS A 762 3.56 27.68 36.15
N MET A 763 4.63 27.11 35.61
CA MET A 763 4.58 25.85 34.87
C MET A 763 4.20 24.68 35.78
N THR A 764 4.81 24.57 36.96
CA THR A 764 4.50 23.48 37.91
C THR A 764 3.06 23.58 38.44
N ASN A 765 2.56 24.79 38.74
CA ASN A 765 1.16 24.97 39.15
C ASN A 765 0.17 24.60 38.03
N HIS A 766 0.50 24.90 36.77
CA HIS A 766 -0.31 24.47 35.63
C HIS A 766 -0.39 22.93 35.56
N ILE A 767 0.74 22.23 35.71
CA ILE A 767 0.77 20.77 35.72
C ILE A 767 -0.13 20.20 36.84
N VAL A 768 -0.03 20.75 38.05
CA VAL A 768 -0.83 20.31 39.20
C VAL A 768 -2.33 20.59 38.99
N SER A 769 -2.70 21.66 38.27
CA SER A 769 -4.10 21.98 37.99
C SER A 769 -4.76 21.04 36.98
N GLU A 770 -3.97 20.45 36.08
CA GLU A 770 -4.45 19.48 35.09
C GLU A 770 -4.55 18.07 35.68
N GLU A 771 -3.57 17.68 36.50
CA GLU A 771 -3.47 16.34 37.06
C GLU A 771 -3.24 16.37 38.58
N THR A 772 -4.23 15.89 39.33
CA THR A 772 -4.09 15.66 40.77
C THR A 772 -3.17 14.46 41.03
N GLY A 773 -2.19 14.60 41.93
CA GLY A 773 -1.38 13.47 42.40
C GLY A 773 0.10 13.49 41.99
N CYS A 774 0.63 14.60 41.46
CA CYS A 774 2.04 14.73 41.12
C CYS A 774 2.91 15.03 42.36
N LEU A 775 3.50 13.99 42.97
CA LEU A 775 4.41 14.12 44.13
C LEU A 775 5.62 15.03 43.83
N GLU A 776 6.28 14.79 42.71
CA GLU A 776 7.48 15.55 42.32
C GLU A 776 7.17 17.02 42.02
N CYS A 777 5.95 17.34 41.58
CA CYS A 777 5.52 18.72 41.40
C CYS A 777 5.46 19.47 42.73
N TYR A 778 4.92 18.85 43.78
CA TYR A 778 4.88 19.46 45.12
C TYR A 778 6.28 19.55 45.77
N ARG A 779 7.16 18.56 45.53
CA ARG A 779 8.57 18.63 45.93
C ARG A 779 9.27 19.82 45.26
N LEU A 780 9.05 20.01 43.95
CA LEU A 780 9.62 21.13 43.21
C LEU A 780 9.03 22.48 43.67
N LEU A 781 7.72 22.59 43.88
CA LEU A 781 7.08 23.80 44.42
C LEU A 781 7.63 24.16 45.80
N SER A 782 7.81 23.17 46.68
CA SER A 782 8.42 23.39 47.99
C SER A 782 9.83 23.96 47.87
N ALA A 783 10.65 23.41 46.98
CA ALA A 783 12.01 23.91 46.72
C ALA A 783 12.01 25.34 46.13
N ILE A 784 11.08 25.64 45.21
CA ILE A 784 10.91 26.97 44.64
C ILE A 784 10.50 27.98 45.71
N TYR A 785 9.49 27.66 46.53
CA TYR A 785 9.01 28.54 47.59
C TYR A 785 10.04 28.74 48.69
N SER A 786 10.81 27.71 49.02
CA SER A 786 11.95 27.84 49.95
C SER A 786 13.00 28.82 49.41
N LYS A 787 13.32 28.80 48.11
CA LYS A 787 14.26 29.76 47.50
C LYS A 787 13.69 31.19 47.45
N GLN A 788 12.37 31.33 47.41
CA GLN A 788 11.68 32.63 47.47
C GLN A 788 11.46 33.12 48.91
N GLU A 789 11.97 32.41 49.92
CA GLU A 789 11.74 32.70 51.36
C GLU A 789 10.25 32.69 51.76
N ASN A 790 9.39 32.06 50.96
CA ASN A 790 7.97 31.91 51.27
C ASN A 790 7.73 30.58 52.00
N HIS A 791 8.09 30.56 53.29
CA HIS A 791 8.05 29.36 54.11
C HIS A 791 6.64 28.76 54.26
N ASP A 792 5.59 29.58 54.31
CA ASP A 792 4.21 29.08 54.45
C ASP A 792 3.75 28.29 53.23
N LYS A 793 4.00 28.81 52.02
CA LYS A 793 3.70 28.05 50.78
C LYS A 793 4.59 26.83 50.63
N ALA A 794 5.85 26.90 51.08
CA ALA A 794 6.75 25.75 51.06
C ALA A 794 6.24 24.61 51.96
N LEU A 795 5.69 24.95 53.14
CA LEU A 795 5.06 24.00 54.06
C LEU A 795 3.76 23.42 53.50
N ASP A 796 2.89 24.25 52.91
CA ASP A 796 1.66 23.79 52.24
C ASP A 796 1.96 22.79 51.12
N ALA A 797 2.98 23.06 50.30
CA ALA A 797 3.41 22.12 49.26
C ALA A 797 3.91 20.79 49.84
N ILE A 798 4.67 20.80 50.95
CA ILE A 798 5.14 19.57 51.61
C ILE A 798 3.96 18.79 52.20
N ASP A 799 3.00 19.48 52.82
CA ASP A 799 1.83 18.83 53.39
C ASP A 799 0.95 18.20 52.31
N LYS A 800 0.79 18.85 51.15
CA LYS A 800 0.18 18.26 49.96
C LYS A 800 0.95 17.04 49.45
N ALA A 801 2.28 17.09 49.41
CA ALA A 801 3.11 15.93 49.04
C ALA A 801 2.91 14.74 50.00
N LEU A 802 2.84 15.00 51.31
CA LEU A 802 2.60 13.97 52.33
C LEU A 802 1.16 13.40 52.26
N GLN A 803 0.17 14.23 51.91
CA GLN A 803 -1.22 13.79 51.70
C GLN A 803 -1.36 12.78 50.55
N LEU A 804 -0.43 12.78 49.58
CA LEU A 804 -0.38 11.77 48.51
C LEU A 804 0.07 10.38 48.99
N LYS A 805 0.45 10.25 50.27
CA LYS A 805 0.89 8.99 50.90
C LYS A 805 1.95 8.25 50.07
N PRO A 806 3.13 8.86 49.83
CA PRO A 806 4.22 8.20 49.12
C PRO A 806 4.59 6.88 49.81
N LYS A 807 4.92 5.85 49.02
CA LYS A 807 5.18 4.50 49.55
C LYS A 807 6.60 4.31 50.08
N ASP A 808 7.57 5.06 49.57
CA ASP A 808 8.97 4.92 49.94
C ASP A 808 9.26 5.67 51.26
N PRO A 809 9.70 4.98 52.33
CA PRO A 809 10.07 5.60 53.60
C PRO A 809 11.18 6.65 53.47
N LYS A 810 12.10 6.50 52.51
CA LYS A 810 13.17 7.48 52.28
C LYS A 810 12.63 8.80 51.74
N VAL A 811 11.65 8.74 50.83
CA VAL A 811 10.97 9.92 50.29
C VAL A 811 10.17 10.62 51.38
N ILE A 812 9.43 9.86 52.22
CA ILE A 812 8.71 10.43 53.36
C ILE A 812 9.69 11.12 54.33
N SER A 813 10.81 10.46 54.64
CA SER A 813 11.88 11.03 55.48
C SER A 813 12.40 12.36 54.92
N GLU A 814 12.68 12.43 53.62
CA GLU A 814 13.18 13.64 52.97
C GLU A 814 12.15 14.80 53.05
N LEU A 815 10.86 14.50 52.88
CA LEU A 815 9.78 15.48 53.05
C LEU A 815 9.74 16.03 54.48
N PHE A 816 9.82 15.18 55.50
CA PHE A 816 9.86 15.62 56.91
C PHE A 816 11.14 16.37 57.27
N PHE A 817 12.28 15.99 56.70
CA PHE A 817 13.53 16.74 56.84
C PHE A 817 13.37 18.15 56.25
N THR A 818 12.80 18.26 55.04
CA THR A 818 12.55 19.54 54.38
C THR A 818 11.54 20.38 55.16
N LYS A 819 10.49 19.75 55.71
CA LYS A 819 9.52 20.39 56.61
C LYS A 819 10.20 20.97 57.85
N GLY A 820 11.08 20.19 58.47
CA GLY A 820 11.88 20.61 59.62
C GLY A 820 12.76 21.82 59.30
N ASN A 821 13.35 21.87 58.10
CA ASN A 821 14.15 23.02 57.65
C ASN A 821 13.28 24.28 57.55
N GLN A 822 12.11 24.21 56.91
CA GLN A 822 11.21 25.37 56.80
C GLN A 822 10.71 25.88 58.16
N LEU A 823 10.32 24.96 59.06
CA LEU A 823 9.89 25.31 60.42
C LEU A 823 11.02 25.95 61.24
N ARG A 824 12.26 25.52 61.02
CA ARG A 824 13.44 26.11 61.67
C ARG A 824 13.66 27.54 61.20
N GLU A 825 13.53 27.83 59.90
CA GLU A 825 13.64 29.20 59.37
C GLU A 825 12.55 30.12 59.92
N GLN A 826 11.34 29.59 60.19
CA GLN A 826 10.27 30.32 60.90
C GLN A 826 10.47 30.43 62.43
N ASN A 827 11.61 29.95 62.96
CA ASN A 827 11.91 29.88 64.39
C ASN A 827 10.92 29.04 65.23
N LEU A 828 10.18 28.11 64.60
CA LEU A 828 9.27 27.17 65.27
C LEU A 828 10.03 25.91 65.71
N LEU A 829 10.99 26.11 66.62
CA LEU A 829 12.02 25.11 66.95
C LEU A 829 11.46 23.78 67.49
N ASP A 830 10.37 23.77 68.26
CA ASP A 830 9.73 22.53 68.73
C ASP A 830 9.14 21.72 67.57
N LYS A 831 8.38 22.36 66.68
CA LYS A 831 7.79 21.69 65.50
C LYS A 831 8.88 21.21 64.53
N ALA A 832 9.94 21.99 64.37
CA ALA A 832 11.11 21.60 63.57
C ALA A 832 11.77 20.34 64.15
N PHE A 833 11.99 20.30 65.46
CA PHE A 833 12.57 19.15 66.15
C PHE A 833 11.73 17.88 65.95
N GLU A 834 10.41 17.97 66.11
CA GLU A 834 9.49 16.84 65.88
C GLU A 834 9.56 16.35 64.43
N SER A 835 9.64 17.26 63.45
CA SER A 835 9.75 16.89 62.04
C SER A 835 11.06 16.17 61.74
N TYR A 836 12.19 16.64 62.28
CA TYR A 836 13.47 15.93 62.16
C TYR A 836 13.45 14.57 62.86
N ARG A 837 12.77 14.45 64.02
CA ARG A 837 12.62 13.17 64.72
C ARG A 837 11.90 12.15 63.86
N VAL A 838 10.80 12.54 63.20
CA VAL A 838 10.08 11.67 62.25
C VAL A 838 10.97 11.29 61.07
N ALA A 839 11.75 12.24 60.53
CA ALA A 839 12.68 11.96 59.43
C ALA A 839 13.69 10.86 59.81
N VAL A 840 14.34 10.96 60.97
CA VAL A 840 15.33 9.94 61.40
C VAL A 840 14.71 8.61 61.85
N GLN A 841 13.44 8.59 62.26
CA GLN A 841 12.71 7.34 62.50
C GLN A 841 12.47 6.56 61.21
N LEU A 842 12.23 7.26 60.10
CA LEU A 842 12.01 6.67 58.78
C LEU A 842 13.33 6.36 58.06
N ASN A 843 14.35 7.20 58.25
CA ASN A 843 15.69 7.01 57.72
C ASN A 843 16.75 7.34 58.79
N PRO A 844 17.21 6.36 59.57
CA PRO A 844 18.21 6.57 60.63
C PRO A 844 19.55 7.12 60.14
N ASP A 845 19.85 7.01 58.85
CA ASP A 845 21.10 7.45 58.22
C ASP A 845 21.07 8.92 57.78
N GLN A 846 19.97 9.65 58.01
CA GLN A 846 19.85 11.08 57.68
C GLN A 846 20.67 11.96 58.64
N ALA A 847 21.99 12.01 58.44
CA ALA A 847 22.94 12.70 59.33
C ALA A 847 22.62 14.19 59.58
N GLN A 848 22.12 14.89 58.56
CA GLN A 848 21.77 16.31 58.67
C GLN A 848 20.57 16.54 59.61
N ALA A 849 19.61 15.63 59.66
CA ALA A 849 18.47 15.73 60.57
C ALA A 849 18.93 15.56 62.03
N TRP A 850 19.80 14.60 62.30
CA TRP A 850 20.45 14.43 63.62
C TRP A 850 21.22 15.69 64.03
N MET A 851 22.02 16.26 63.12
CA MET A 851 22.76 17.50 63.37
C MET A 851 21.82 18.67 63.70
N ASN A 852 20.73 18.84 62.95
CA ASN A 852 19.77 19.91 63.17
C ASN A 852 19.00 19.75 64.50
N MET A 853 18.69 18.52 64.89
CA MET A 853 18.13 18.23 66.22
C MET A 853 19.10 18.62 67.34
N GLY A 854 20.40 18.30 67.19
CA GLY A 854 21.46 18.74 68.09
C GLY A 854 21.54 20.26 68.20
N GLY A 855 21.50 20.96 67.06
CA GLY A 855 21.45 22.43 67.00
C GLY A 855 20.28 23.04 67.75
N ILE A 856 19.07 22.49 67.58
CA ILE A 856 17.88 22.97 68.29
C ILE A 856 18.02 22.80 69.81
N GLN A 857 18.51 21.63 70.26
CA GLN A 857 18.70 21.39 71.70
C GLN A 857 19.81 22.26 72.29
N HIS A 858 20.87 22.52 71.52
CA HIS A 858 21.94 23.44 71.88
C HIS A 858 21.37 24.84 72.14
N ILE A 859 20.56 25.37 71.21
CA ILE A 859 19.90 26.68 71.35
C ILE A 859 18.99 26.73 72.60
N LYS A 860 18.34 25.62 72.93
CA LYS A 860 17.48 25.49 74.13
C LYS A 860 18.23 25.28 75.45
N GLY A 861 19.57 25.27 75.43
CA GLY A 861 20.41 25.04 76.62
C GLY A 861 20.41 23.59 77.12
N LYS A 862 19.88 22.64 76.34
CA LYS A 862 19.83 21.20 76.68
C LYS A 862 21.07 20.49 76.14
N TYR A 863 22.24 20.82 76.70
CA TYR A 863 23.54 20.42 76.16
C TYR A 863 23.75 18.89 76.11
N VAL A 864 23.35 18.15 77.14
CA VAL A 864 23.47 16.68 77.16
C VAL A 864 22.73 16.03 76.00
N SER A 865 21.49 16.45 75.73
CA SER A 865 20.71 15.96 74.59
C SER A 865 21.31 16.41 73.25
N ALA A 866 21.81 17.65 73.18
CA ALA A 866 22.47 18.18 71.98
C ALA A 866 23.72 17.37 71.62
N ARG A 867 24.55 16.99 72.62
CA ARG A 867 25.73 16.15 72.44
C ARG A 867 25.37 14.81 71.81
N ALA A 868 24.39 14.10 72.38
CA ALA A 868 23.98 12.79 71.88
C ALA A 868 23.59 12.84 70.39
N TYR A 869 22.88 13.89 69.96
CA TYR A 869 22.51 14.06 68.56
C TYR A 869 23.68 14.42 67.65
N TYR A 870 24.60 15.28 68.10
CA TYR A 870 25.82 15.59 67.34
C TYR A 870 26.75 14.39 67.21
N GLU A 871 26.92 13.59 68.25
CA GLU A 871 27.71 12.36 68.22
C GLU A 871 27.09 11.35 67.25
N ARG A 872 25.76 11.19 67.25
CA ARG A 872 25.08 10.34 66.28
C ARG A 872 25.27 10.83 64.84
N ALA A 873 25.17 12.14 64.61
CA ALA A 873 25.45 12.72 63.30
C ALA A 873 26.92 12.52 62.87
N LEU A 874 27.86 12.60 63.82
CA LEU A 874 29.30 12.42 63.58
C LEU A 874 29.65 10.96 63.30
N GLN A 875 28.95 10.00 63.91
CA GLN A 875 29.10 8.58 63.54
C GLN A 875 28.74 8.33 62.07
N LEU A 876 27.72 9.03 61.57
CA LEU A 876 27.29 8.93 60.16
C LEU A 876 28.22 9.70 59.21
N VAL A 877 28.84 10.79 59.68
CA VAL A 877 29.77 11.62 58.90
C VAL A 877 31.03 11.92 59.73
N PRO A 878 31.98 10.98 59.86
CA PRO A 878 33.13 11.09 60.77
C PRO A 878 34.07 12.26 60.48
N ASP A 879 34.11 12.70 59.22
CA ASP A 879 35.00 13.75 58.75
C ASP A 879 34.38 15.15 58.78
N SER A 880 33.16 15.27 59.31
CA SER A 880 32.46 16.57 59.39
C SER A 880 33.17 17.52 60.35
N LYS A 881 33.88 18.51 59.79
CA LYS A 881 34.51 19.61 60.54
C LYS A 881 33.48 20.40 61.36
N LEU A 882 32.31 20.66 60.77
CA LEU A 882 31.23 21.41 61.42
C LEU A 882 30.72 20.72 62.69
N LEU A 883 30.55 19.39 62.67
CA LEU A 883 30.10 18.63 63.84
C LEU A 883 31.15 18.62 64.95
N LYS A 884 32.44 18.45 64.59
CA LYS A 884 33.56 18.55 65.54
C LYS A 884 33.62 19.92 66.21
N GLU A 885 33.43 21.00 65.43
CA GLU A 885 33.37 22.36 65.96
C GLU A 885 32.17 22.60 66.88
N ASN A 886 31.00 22.06 66.54
CA ASN A 886 29.79 22.16 67.36
C ASN A 886 29.95 21.42 68.70
N LEU A 887 30.56 20.23 68.71
CA LEU A 887 30.88 19.50 69.94
C LEU A 887 31.91 20.26 70.80
N ALA A 888 32.97 20.80 70.19
CA ALA A 888 33.97 21.59 70.91
C ALA A 888 33.39 22.89 71.52
N LYS A 889 32.40 23.52 70.86
CA LYS A 889 31.65 24.65 71.44
C LYS A 889 30.84 24.21 72.65
N LEU A 890 30.21 23.03 72.57
CA LEU A 890 29.43 22.45 73.65
C LEU A 890 30.31 22.15 74.88
N ASP A 891 31.50 21.57 74.67
CA ASP A 891 32.48 21.30 75.75
C ASP A 891 32.82 22.56 76.54
N ARG A 892 33.04 23.70 75.85
CA ARG A 892 33.36 24.98 76.49
C ARG A 892 32.19 25.54 77.30
N LEU A 893 30.97 25.35 76.84
CA LEU A 893 29.76 25.82 77.52
C LEU A 893 29.44 24.98 78.75
N GLU A 894 29.55 23.65 78.64
CA GLU A 894 29.38 22.73 79.77
C GLU A 894 30.41 23.01 80.85
N LYS A 895 31.68 23.23 80.48
CA LYS A 895 32.74 23.59 81.43
C LYS A 895 32.44 24.90 82.18
N ARG A 896 31.99 25.95 81.49
CA ARG A 896 31.57 27.21 82.13
C ARG A 896 30.39 27.03 83.07
N LEU A 897 29.41 26.20 82.71
CA LEU A 897 28.25 25.91 83.56
C LEU A 897 28.62 25.12 84.81
N GLN A 898 29.59 24.22 84.70
CA GLN A 898 30.17 23.50 85.83
C GLN A 898 30.87 24.48 86.78
N GLU A 899 31.72 25.37 86.26
CA GLU A 899 32.43 26.39 87.03
C GLU A 899 31.49 27.41 87.73
N VAL A 900 30.34 27.72 87.13
CA VAL A 900 29.31 28.59 87.74
C VAL A 900 28.56 27.86 88.86
N ARG A 901 28.18 26.58 88.67
CA ARG A 901 27.53 25.79 89.73
C ARG A 901 28.45 25.54 90.92
N GLU A 902 29.75 25.36 90.67
CA GLU A 902 30.75 25.22 91.72
C GLU A 902 30.94 26.52 92.52
N LYS A 903 30.77 27.70 91.89
CA LYS A 903 30.80 29.00 92.57
C LYS A 903 29.52 29.35 93.35
N ASP A 904 28.35 28.89 92.90
CA ASP A 904 27.08 29.10 93.63
C ASP A 904 26.91 28.14 94.83
N GLN A 905 27.79 27.14 94.98
CA GLN A 905 27.81 26.16 96.08
C GLN A 905 28.88 26.45 97.15
N THR A 906 29.73 27.45 96.94
CA THR A 906 30.70 27.99 97.92
C THR A 906 30.26 29.34 98.43
#